data_AF-F6TTJ7-F1
#
_entry.id   AF-F6TTJ7-F1
#
_cell.length_a   1.000
_cell.length_b   1.000
_cell.length_c   1.000
_cell.angle_alpha   90.00
_cell.angle_beta   90.00
_cell.angle_gamma   90.00
#
_symmetry.space_group_name_H-M   'P 1'
#
loop_
_entity.id
_entity.type
_entity.pdbx_description
1 polymer ?
#
loop_
_entity_poly.entity_id
_entity_poly.type
_entity_poly.pdbx_seq_one_letter_code
_entity_poly.pdbx_strand_id
1 'polypeptide(L)'
;MSQLGDSNGSVRTGNLFAYPAQSNFSGCKYPLSWIHDVKNHGLDNINSHANENWYVLLDAAAFVPCSKLDLKENPADFVCLSFYKMFGFPTGLGCLLVRKTTEDMLLKKGYFGGGTAAGYLATSDYFKPRVNLHQRLEDGSIPFLEILALQHGFNILNKIDHSMKVIQSHTFSLINRLYNELIALQHSNDAPVVKVYSHTDYSESNLQGGILTFNIQRADGSFVGFNHVLQLAASRNIHLRSGCFCNTGACVRLLNLEPENVKHIFEGGRTCGDHIDIIDNQPIGAIRASVGYMSTMADINSLLQFIKESFVQCISDFLLFSVIVHTYNVLDSQETITSAISNGDIFYDASSTIKASQRSLSLEKIFVYPIKSCRAIEVKQWELCSTGLMYDRMWMIVNNFGVCLTLKRENMLALIQPTLDLKAQTLTLEADGHGSVTVSLDFMDCEQNMLKVNACQSKVCGDRVLGNDCGQKVMTWLTDFLGYKSHLIKKNNDPRFSKVNKAIHDENGFSNLQSITLTNEAQYLLLTRESVEHLQRQMKKSQEQFNSDLLAFDEIVSRFRCNLLVAGCKPFEEESWSGLVLKNKLEMVNFKFCGLSSRCSMVCVDHKTGEKGLEPLRTLGTLPPPHYANKQQKRRNHFGIYL
;
A
#
# COMPACT_ATOMS: atom_id res chain seq x y z
N MET A 1 0.19 45.15 -18.81
CA MET A 1 1.25 46.17 -19.00
C MET A 1 0.64 47.40 -19.63
N SER A 2 0.40 48.45 -18.84
CA SER A 2 0.36 49.84 -19.28
C SER A 2 0.43 50.76 -18.05
N GLN A 3 1.61 51.33 -17.88
CA GLN A 3 1.99 52.54 -17.14
C GLN A 3 0.95 53.23 -16.23
N LEU A 4 1.19 53.16 -14.91
CA LEU A 4 1.05 54.32 -14.03
C LEU A 4 2.44 54.61 -13.45
N GLY A 5 2.94 55.80 -13.74
CA GLY A 5 4.28 56.25 -13.36
C GLY A 5 4.40 56.49 -11.87
N ASP A 6 5.42 55.87 -11.29
CA ASP A 6 6.28 56.53 -10.32
C ASP A 6 7.64 56.73 -11.01
N SER A 7 8.02 57.98 -11.16
CA SER A 7 9.29 58.42 -11.74
C SER A 7 10.46 58.11 -10.78
N ASN A 8 11.54 57.54 -11.33
CA ASN A 8 12.87 57.32 -10.72
C ASN A 8 13.14 56.07 -9.85
N GLY A 9 12.32 55.02 -9.91
CA GLY A 9 12.75 53.70 -9.43
C GLY A 9 13.38 52.88 -10.56
N SER A 10 14.71 52.82 -10.66
CA SER A 10 15.37 51.83 -11.53
C SER A 10 14.79 50.45 -11.19
N VAL A 11 14.28 49.75 -12.21
CA VAL A 11 13.69 48.42 -12.03
C VAL A 11 14.81 47.48 -11.60
N ARG A 12 14.92 47.22 -10.30
CA ARG A 12 15.87 46.25 -9.76
C ARG A 12 15.46 44.87 -10.26
N THR A 13 16.20 44.37 -11.24
CA THR A 13 16.17 42.99 -11.72
C THR A 13 17.26 42.22 -10.98
N GLY A 14 17.02 40.95 -10.71
CA GLY A 14 17.99 40.10 -10.03
C GLY A 14 17.71 38.63 -10.25
N ASN A 15 18.72 37.83 -10.00
CA ASN A 15 18.70 36.38 -10.13
C ASN A 15 18.30 35.75 -8.79
N LEU A 16 17.54 34.67 -8.83
CA LEU A 16 17.14 33.94 -7.63
C LEU A 16 17.80 32.55 -7.63
N PHE A 17 18.60 32.29 -6.61
CA PHE A 17 19.08 30.95 -6.31
C PHE A 17 18.23 30.34 -5.19
N ALA A 18 17.51 29.28 -5.50
CA ALA A 18 16.65 28.57 -4.55
C ALA A 18 17.19 27.17 -4.28
N TYR A 19 17.42 26.83 -3.02
CA TYR A 19 17.88 25.48 -2.66
C TYR A 19 17.37 25.06 -1.27
N PRO A 20 17.19 23.74 -1.04
CA PRO A 20 16.85 23.24 0.28
C PRO A 20 18.08 23.24 1.19
N ALA A 21 17.93 23.64 2.44
CA ALA A 21 18.97 23.46 3.47
C ALA A 21 19.13 21.97 3.86
N GLN A 22 18.07 21.16 3.71
CA GLN A 22 18.11 19.72 3.92
C GLN A 22 17.27 18.99 2.87
N SER A 23 17.82 17.94 2.28
CA SER A 23 17.12 17.07 1.33
C SER A 23 15.92 16.41 2.01
N ASN A 24 14.71 16.69 1.52
CA ASN A 24 13.50 15.98 1.95
C ASN A 24 13.50 14.49 1.51
N PHE A 25 14.40 14.12 0.59
CA PHE A 25 14.59 12.74 0.14
C PHE A 25 15.59 11.99 1.02
N SER A 26 16.84 12.46 1.11
CA SER A 26 17.93 11.70 1.77
C SER A 26 18.25 12.15 3.19
N GLY A 27 17.74 13.31 3.63
CA GLY A 27 18.15 13.92 4.90
C GLY A 27 19.51 14.62 4.88
N CYS A 28 20.26 14.54 3.77
CA CYS A 28 21.52 15.26 3.61
C CYS A 28 21.31 16.77 3.77
N LYS A 29 22.18 17.42 4.55
CA LYS A 29 22.18 18.86 4.78
C LYS A 29 23.16 19.51 3.80
N TYR A 30 22.69 20.53 3.11
CA TYR A 30 23.50 21.28 2.15
C TYR A 30 24.21 22.44 2.86
N PRO A 31 25.41 22.83 2.41
CA PRO A 31 26.13 23.94 3.02
C PRO A 31 25.31 25.23 3.05
N LEU A 32 25.22 25.85 4.23
CA LEU A 32 24.64 27.19 4.35
C LEU A 32 25.58 28.27 3.79
N SER A 33 26.87 27.97 3.64
CA SER A 33 27.86 28.87 3.03
C SER A 33 27.49 29.27 1.60
N TRP A 34 26.75 28.43 0.87
CA TRP A 34 26.26 28.74 -0.48
C TRP A 34 25.44 30.03 -0.54
N ILE A 35 24.84 30.45 0.57
CA ILE A 35 24.17 31.76 0.66
C ILE A 35 25.16 32.89 0.39
N HIS A 36 26.33 32.84 1.04
CA HIS A 36 27.38 33.84 0.84
C HIS A 36 28.06 33.66 -0.51
N ASP A 37 28.39 32.42 -0.88
CA ASP A 37 29.12 32.12 -2.11
C ASP A 37 28.34 32.64 -3.34
N VAL A 38 27.04 32.36 -3.42
CA VAL A 38 26.21 32.80 -4.55
C VAL A 38 25.97 34.31 -4.53
N LYS A 39 25.81 34.94 -3.37
CA LYS A 39 25.62 36.39 -3.28
C LYS A 39 26.89 37.17 -3.64
N ASN A 40 28.06 36.59 -3.41
CA ASN A 40 29.35 37.22 -3.70
C ASN A 40 29.88 36.90 -5.10
N HIS A 41 29.56 35.72 -5.65
CA HIS A 41 30.21 35.19 -6.84
C HIS A 41 29.25 34.73 -7.94
N GLY A 42 27.93 34.71 -7.71
CA GLY A 42 26.97 34.10 -8.63
C GLY A 42 27.13 32.57 -8.71
N LEU A 43 26.64 31.94 -9.78
CA LEU A 43 26.68 30.47 -9.97
C LEU A 43 27.86 29.97 -10.82
N ASP A 44 28.50 30.83 -11.62
CA ASP A 44 29.56 30.42 -12.56
C ASP A 44 30.91 31.07 -12.21
N ASN A 45 31.95 30.24 -12.07
CA ASN A 45 33.36 30.68 -12.15
C ASN A 45 33.79 31.04 -13.58
N ILE A 46 32.91 30.90 -14.60
CA ILE A 46 33.27 30.95 -16.02
C ILE A 46 32.85 32.24 -16.73
N ASN A 47 31.94 33.05 -16.18
CA ASN A 47 31.64 34.37 -16.75
C ASN A 47 31.50 35.43 -15.68
N SER A 48 32.36 36.44 -15.80
CA SER A 48 32.49 37.64 -14.98
C SER A 48 31.23 38.51 -15.00
N HIS A 49 30.18 38.09 -14.27
CA HIS A 49 29.01 38.91 -13.98
C HIS A 49 28.93 39.26 -12.48
N ALA A 50 30.06 39.73 -11.92
CA ALA A 50 30.16 40.26 -10.56
C ALA A 50 29.24 41.48 -10.26
N ASN A 51 28.40 41.89 -11.22
CA ASN A 51 27.47 43.02 -11.13
C ASN A 51 25.98 42.62 -11.16
N GLU A 52 25.64 41.32 -11.16
CA GLU A 52 24.24 40.90 -11.11
C GLU A 52 23.75 40.70 -9.67
N ASN A 53 22.58 41.27 -9.33
CA ASN A 53 21.98 41.13 -8.00
C ASN A 53 21.48 39.69 -7.80
N TRP A 54 22.24 38.86 -7.08
CA TRP A 54 21.81 37.52 -6.67
C TRP A 54 21.08 37.55 -5.33
N TYR A 55 19.92 36.90 -5.28
CA TYR A 55 19.13 36.68 -4.08
C TYR A 55 19.06 35.19 -3.77
N VAL A 56 18.99 34.84 -2.49
CA VAL A 56 18.94 33.44 -2.05
C VAL A 56 17.64 33.14 -1.33
N LEU A 57 16.91 32.15 -1.85
CA LEU A 57 15.76 31.52 -1.19
C LEU A 57 16.19 30.18 -0.59
N LEU A 58 16.20 30.13 0.73
CA LEU A 58 16.53 28.92 1.48
C LEU A 58 15.24 28.17 1.84
N ASP A 59 15.01 27.00 1.25
CA ASP A 59 13.99 26.09 1.75
C ASP A 59 14.50 25.38 3.01
N ALA A 60 14.10 25.90 4.16
CA ALA A 60 14.50 25.37 5.46
C ALA A 60 13.44 24.44 6.06
N ALA A 61 12.36 24.10 5.34
CA ALA A 61 11.22 23.37 5.88
C ALA A 61 11.59 21.97 6.40
N ALA A 62 12.55 21.29 5.78
CA ALA A 62 13.06 20.00 6.25
C ALA A 62 14.24 20.14 7.24
N PHE A 63 14.85 21.32 7.35
CA PHE A 63 16.07 21.57 8.13
C PHE A 63 15.79 22.00 9.57
N VAL A 64 14.94 23.03 9.75
CA VAL A 64 14.62 23.60 11.07
C VAL A 64 13.89 22.67 12.04
N PRO A 65 13.23 21.56 11.64
CA PRO A 65 12.70 20.61 12.62
C PRO A 65 13.78 19.94 13.48
N CYS A 66 15.02 19.87 13.00
CA CYS A 66 16.10 19.13 13.65
C CYS A 66 17.45 19.85 13.64
N SER A 67 17.50 21.11 13.24
CA SER A 67 18.75 21.88 13.09
C SER A 67 18.54 23.34 13.46
N LYS A 68 19.56 23.96 14.05
CA LYS A 68 19.57 25.40 14.30
C LYS A 68 19.81 26.15 12.97
N LEU A 69 18.98 27.15 12.69
CA LEU A 69 19.22 28.13 11.61
C LEU A 69 19.49 29.50 12.22
N ASP A 70 20.66 30.06 11.95
CA ASP A 70 21.03 31.41 12.40
C ASP A 70 21.17 32.35 11.20
N LEU A 71 20.20 33.26 11.04
CA LEU A 71 20.16 34.20 9.91
C LEU A 71 21.09 35.41 10.09
N LYS A 72 21.73 35.55 11.26
CA LYS A 72 22.84 36.51 11.43
C LYS A 72 24.09 35.98 10.76
N GLU A 73 24.36 34.68 10.90
CA GLU A 73 25.49 33.99 10.28
C GLU A 73 25.23 33.68 8.80
N ASN A 74 23.99 33.32 8.45
CA ASN A 74 23.60 32.86 7.12
C ASN A 74 22.47 33.75 6.57
N PRO A 75 22.79 34.94 6.03
CA PRO A 75 21.83 35.98 5.73
C PRO A 75 21.12 35.76 4.38
N ALA A 76 20.32 34.69 4.29
CA ALA A 76 19.41 34.44 3.17
C ALA A 76 18.40 35.59 3.02
N ASP A 77 17.92 35.82 1.80
CA ASP A 77 16.96 36.89 1.48
C ASP A 77 15.53 36.42 1.71
N PHE A 78 15.27 35.15 1.44
CA PHE A 78 13.99 34.49 1.67
C PHE A 78 14.20 33.14 2.37
N VAL A 79 13.35 32.80 3.34
CA VAL A 79 13.43 31.50 4.03
C VAL A 79 12.05 30.88 4.16
N CYS A 80 11.86 29.69 3.61
CA CYS A 80 10.61 28.93 3.72
C CYS A 80 10.65 27.99 4.92
N LEU A 81 9.56 27.98 5.70
CA LEU A 81 9.39 27.17 6.91
C LEU A 81 8.06 26.39 6.87
N SER A 82 8.01 25.25 7.56
CA SER A 82 6.79 24.45 7.72
C SER A 82 6.58 24.09 9.19
N PHE A 83 5.53 24.62 9.80
CA PHE A 83 5.29 24.44 11.24
C PHE A 83 4.82 23.04 11.60
N TYR A 84 4.02 22.39 10.75
CA TYR A 84 3.64 20.98 10.95
C TYR A 84 4.87 20.06 10.97
N LYS A 85 5.93 20.37 10.22
CA LYS A 85 7.18 19.58 10.28
C LYS A 85 7.93 19.81 11.58
N MET A 86 7.78 20.97 12.20
CA MET A 86 8.42 21.33 13.48
C MET A 86 7.68 20.76 14.69
N PHE A 87 6.34 20.70 14.69
CA PHE A 87 5.56 20.31 15.89
C PHE A 87 4.40 19.33 15.64
N GLY A 88 4.14 18.91 14.39
CA GLY A 88 3.06 18.00 14.01
C GLY A 88 1.70 18.67 13.71
N PHE A 89 1.44 19.86 14.25
CA PHE A 89 0.22 20.65 14.06
C PHE A 89 0.56 22.15 14.10
N PRO A 90 -0.12 23.03 13.35
CA PRO A 90 -1.23 22.79 12.42
C PRO A 90 -0.78 22.32 11.03
N THR A 91 -1.60 21.49 10.38
CA THR A 91 -1.38 21.03 9.02
C THR A 91 -1.84 22.10 8.03
N GLY A 92 -0.94 22.56 7.15
CA GLY A 92 -1.26 23.55 6.10
C GLY A 92 -0.76 24.97 6.35
N LEU A 93 -0.12 25.23 7.50
CA LEU A 93 0.49 26.54 7.80
C LEU A 93 2.02 26.50 7.67
N GLY A 94 2.56 27.50 6.99
CA GLY A 94 4.00 27.73 6.84
C GLY A 94 4.35 29.20 7.06
N CYS A 95 5.62 29.54 6.87
CA CYS A 95 6.09 30.91 6.95
C CYS A 95 7.14 31.18 5.88
N LEU A 96 7.07 32.36 5.28
CA LEU A 96 8.12 32.92 4.45
C LEU A 96 8.75 34.09 5.22
N LEU A 97 9.98 33.93 5.67
CA LEU A 97 10.76 35.05 6.20
C LEU A 97 11.34 35.83 5.03
N VAL A 98 11.16 37.16 5.06
CA VAL A 98 11.65 38.06 4.02
C VAL A 98 12.61 39.06 4.65
N ARG A 99 13.81 39.19 4.08
CA ARG A 99 14.76 40.21 4.48
C ARG A 99 14.20 41.59 4.09
N LYS A 100 14.18 42.53 5.04
CA LYS A 100 13.63 43.88 4.82
C LYS A 100 14.25 44.60 3.61
N THR A 101 15.54 44.40 3.34
CA THR A 101 16.24 45.04 2.22
C THR A 101 15.88 44.46 0.84
N THR A 102 15.01 43.44 0.79
CA THR A 102 14.58 42.76 -0.43
C THR A 102 13.06 42.67 -0.55
N GLU A 103 12.30 43.39 0.28
CA GLU A 103 10.83 43.37 0.27
C GLU A 103 10.24 43.97 -1.02
N ASP A 104 10.95 44.93 -1.62
CA ASP A 104 10.61 45.60 -2.88
C ASP A 104 10.49 44.60 -4.04
N MET A 105 11.22 43.48 -3.99
CA MET A 105 11.16 42.41 -4.98
C MET A 105 9.81 41.69 -5.00
N LEU A 106 9.08 41.68 -3.89
CA LEU A 106 7.77 41.02 -3.77
C LEU A 106 6.60 41.95 -4.10
N LEU A 107 6.86 43.24 -4.39
CA LEU A 107 5.82 44.23 -4.65
C LEU A 107 5.21 44.12 -6.06
N LYS A 108 5.82 43.34 -6.96
CA LYS A 108 5.40 43.17 -8.37
C LYS A 108 4.41 42.02 -8.56
N LYS A 109 3.42 41.91 -7.67
CA LYS A 109 2.38 40.89 -7.80
C LYS A 109 1.41 41.28 -8.91
N GLY A 110 1.26 40.43 -9.93
CA GLY A 110 0.42 40.69 -11.11
C GLY A 110 -1.10 40.53 -10.88
N TYR A 111 -1.50 40.20 -9.66
CA TYR A 111 -2.90 40.07 -9.25
C TYR A 111 -3.04 40.50 -7.78
N PHE A 112 -4.26 40.77 -7.33
CA PHE A 112 -4.56 41.01 -5.91
C PHE A 112 -5.77 40.18 -5.49
N GLY A 113 -5.71 39.60 -4.28
CA GLY A 113 -6.84 38.94 -3.64
C GLY A 113 -7.56 39.86 -2.67
N GLY A 114 -8.76 39.44 -2.23
CA GLY A 114 -9.46 40.10 -1.12
C GLY A 114 -8.56 40.22 0.11
N GLY A 115 -8.68 41.32 0.88
CA GLY A 115 -7.81 41.59 2.03
C GLY A 115 -6.51 42.32 1.70
N THR A 116 -5.96 42.17 0.49
CA THR A 116 -4.67 42.78 0.10
C THR A 116 -4.76 44.22 -0.42
N ALA A 117 -5.96 44.64 -0.84
CA ALA A 117 -6.23 45.99 -1.30
C ALA A 117 -6.60 46.93 -0.13
N ALA A 118 -6.02 48.13 -0.14
CA ALA A 118 -6.54 49.27 0.61
C ALA A 118 -7.66 49.98 -0.16
N GLY A 119 -7.66 49.89 -1.49
CA GLY A 119 -8.72 50.37 -2.37
C GLY A 119 -8.46 49.99 -3.82
N TYR A 120 -9.53 49.85 -4.62
CA TYR A 120 -9.47 49.59 -6.05
C TYR A 120 -10.74 50.12 -6.72
N LEU A 121 -10.68 50.37 -8.04
CA LEU A 121 -11.84 50.81 -8.82
C LEU A 121 -12.28 49.72 -9.79
N ALA A 122 -13.59 49.60 -10.02
CA ALA A 122 -14.13 48.65 -10.99
C ALA A 122 -14.05 49.17 -12.44
N THR A 123 -13.96 50.50 -12.62
CA THR A 123 -14.07 51.19 -13.92
C THR A 123 -12.73 51.64 -14.49
N SER A 124 -11.63 51.45 -13.77
CA SER A 124 -10.28 51.83 -14.23
C SER A 124 -9.23 50.91 -13.60
N ASP A 125 -8.05 50.85 -14.21
CA ASP A 125 -6.89 50.11 -13.69
C ASP A 125 -6.24 50.87 -12.52
N TYR A 126 -7.00 51.01 -11.43
CA TYR A 126 -6.56 51.63 -10.19
C TYR A 126 -6.59 50.59 -9.07
N PHE A 127 -5.41 50.34 -8.49
CA PHE A 127 -5.23 49.48 -7.34
C PHE A 127 -4.28 50.13 -6.35
N LYS A 128 -4.69 50.19 -5.08
CA LYS A 128 -3.87 50.64 -3.95
C LYS A 128 -3.66 49.47 -2.98
N PRO A 129 -2.44 48.92 -2.85
CA PRO A 129 -2.16 47.85 -1.90
C PRO A 129 -2.18 48.32 -0.44
N ARG A 130 -2.33 47.39 0.50
CA ARG A 130 -2.13 47.63 1.94
C ARG A 130 -0.70 48.07 2.25
N VAL A 131 -0.50 48.78 3.37
CA VAL A 131 0.80 49.40 3.71
C VAL A 131 1.86 48.34 4.01
N ASN A 132 1.56 47.39 4.89
CA ASN A 132 2.52 46.38 5.35
C ASN A 132 2.73 45.27 4.32
N LEU A 133 3.97 44.80 4.16
CA LEU A 133 4.32 43.75 3.19
C LEU A 133 3.46 42.49 3.34
N HIS A 134 3.32 41.96 4.55
CA HIS A 134 2.58 40.71 4.78
C HIS A 134 1.12 40.82 4.32
N GLN A 135 0.46 41.95 4.58
CA GLN A 135 -0.92 42.21 4.12
C GLN A 135 -1.05 42.24 2.60
N ARG A 136 0.02 42.50 1.85
CA ARG A 136 0.00 42.47 0.37
C ARG A 136 0.06 41.05 -0.18
N LEU A 137 0.50 40.09 0.63
CA LEU A 137 0.71 38.69 0.25
C LEU A 137 -0.35 37.75 0.86
N GLU A 138 -1.06 38.22 1.87
CA GLU A 138 -2.13 37.54 2.60
C GLU A 138 -3.47 37.61 1.84
N ASP A 139 -3.59 36.84 0.76
CA ASP A 139 -4.84 36.74 -0.01
C ASP A 139 -5.95 36.05 0.82
N GLY A 140 -7.07 36.75 1.00
CA GLY A 140 -8.26 36.24 1.66
C GLY A 140 -8.17 36.26 3.19
N SER A 141 -9.02 35.44 3.82
CA SER A 141 -9.02 35.29 5.27
C SER A 141 -7.88 34.38 5.70
N ILE A 142 -7.04 34.89 6.60
CA ILE A 142 -5.89 34.16 7.12
C ILE A 142 -6.34 33.11 8.16
N PRO A 143 -5.69 31.94 8.24
CA PRO A 143 -5.98 30.87 9.19
C PRO A 143 -5.60 31.28 10.64
N PHE A 144 -6.36 32.20 11.22
CA PHE A 144 -6.04 32.83 12.51
C PHE A 144 -6.07 31.84 13.68
N LEU A 145 -6.91 30.79 13.64
CA LEU A 145 -6.93 29.75 14.66
C LEU A 145 -5.65 28.90 14.62
N GLU A 146 -5.19 28.54 13.43
CA GLU A 146 -3.94 27.82 13.22
C GLU A 146 -2.73 28.66 13.61
N ILE A 147 -2.74 29.97 13.33
CA ILE A 147 -1.68 30.89 13.76
C ILE A 147 -1.59 30.95 15.29
N LEU A 148 -2.72 31.07 15.98
CA LEU A 148 -2.76 31.05 17.44
C LEU A 148 -2.18 29.73 18.00
N ALA A 149 -2.45 28.61 17.32
CA ALA A 149 -1.94 27.31 17.75
C ALA A 149 -0.40 27.20 17.72
N LEU A 150 0.29 28.01 16.90
CA LEU A 150 1.76 28.00 16.82
C LEU A 150 2.44 28.29 18.17
N GLN A 151 1.81 29.11 19.01
CA GLN A 151 2.35 29.42 20.34
C GLN A 151 2.56 28.15 21.18
N HIS A 152 1.66 27.18 21.08
CA HIS A 152 1.81 25.90 21.78
C HIS A 152 3.01 25.11 21.28
N GLY A 153 3.22 25.06 19.96
CA GLY A 153 4.38 24.40 19.35
C GLY A 153 5.70 25.03 19.81
N PHE A 154 5.83 26.35 19.70
CA PHE A 154 7.04 27.06 20.16
C PHE A 154 7.29 26.89 21.66
N ASN A 155 6.24 26.91 22.49
CA ASN A 155 6.36 26.64 23.91
C ASN A 155 6.90 25.24 24.20
N ILE A 156 6.53 24.23 23.40
CA ILE A 156 7.06 22.86 23.52
C ILE A 156 8.55 22.83 23.16
N LEU A 157 8.95 23.39 22.01
CA LEU A 157 10.38 23.41 21.63
C LEU A 157 11.22 24.19 22.64
N ASN A 158 10.74 25.33 23.13
CA ASN A 158 11.44 26.10 24.17
C ASN A 158 11.62 25.32 25.48
N LYS A 159 10.67 24.45 25.84
CA LYS A 159 10.79 23.56 27.01
C LYS A 159 11.79 22.43 26.79
N ILE A 160 11.89 21.89 25.58
CA ILE A 160 12.81 20.81 25.24
C ILE A 160 14.23 21.37 25.13
N ASP A 161 14.43 22.32 24.22
CA ASP A 161 15.72 22.92 23.93
C ASP A 161 15.55 24.15 23.03
N HIS A 162 15.77 25.33 23.59
CA HIS A 162 15.78 26.58 22.83
C HIS A 162 16.90 26.63 21.75
N SER A 163 17.96 25.83 21.88
CA SER A 163 19.13 25.86 20.98
C SER A 163 19.03 24.92 19.77
N MET A 164 18.05 24.01 19.73
CA MET A 164 17.91 22.89 18.78
C MET A 164 19.05 21.85 18.80
N LYS A 165 20.11 22.04 19.58
CA LYS A 165 21.26 21.10 19.66
C LYS A 165 20.88 19.75 20.25
N VAL A 166 20.04 19.72 21.28
CA VAL A 166 19.55 18.49 21.92
C VAL A 166 18.69 17.72 20.93
N ILE A 167 17.78 18.41 20.23
CA ILE A 167 16.93 17.78 19.20
C ILE A 167 17.78 17.25 18.05
N GLN A 168 18.77 18.03 17.59
CA GLN A 168 19.70 17.61 16.54
C GLN A 168 20.46 16.35 16.98
N SER A 169 21.03 16.35 18.19
CA SER A 169 21.81 15.23 18.72
C SER A 169 20.95 13.97 18.90
N HIS A 170 19.74 14.13 19.42
CA HIS A 170 18.78 13.04 19.62
C HIS A 170 18.35 12.42 18.30
N THR A 171 17.85 13.23 17.36
CA THR A 171 17.39 12.74 16.06
C THR A 171 18.52 12.13 15.25
N PHE A 172 19.73 12.69 15.33
CA PHE A 172 20.93 12.13 14.71
C PHE A 172 21.34 10.79 15.35
N SER A 173 21.32 10.66 16.68
CA SER A 173 21.63 9.40 17.35
C SER A 173 20.69 8.26 16.90
N LEU A 174 19.39 8.54 16.80
CA LEU A 174 18.40 7.56 16.34
C LEU A 174 18.64 7.13 14.88
N ILE A 175 18.86 8.11 13.99
CA ILE A 175 19.01 7.81 12.56
C ILE A 175 20.36 7.16 12.25
N ASN A 176 21.43 7.54 12.95
CA ASN A 176 22.74 6.91 12.85
C ASN A 176 22.69 5.45 13.26
N ARG A 177 22.04 5.12 14.40
CA ARG A 177 21.85 3.72 14.81
C ARG A 177 21.04 2.95 13.78
N LEU A 178 19.93 3.51 13.30
CA LEU A 178 19.11 2.86 12.28
C LEU A 178 19.92 2.57 11.02
N TYR A 179 20.70 3.55 10.54
CA TYR A 179 21.58 3.38 9.39
C TYR A 179 22.58 2.25 9.60
N ASN A 180 23.38 2.31 10.67
CA ASN A 180 24.44 1.33 10.95
C ASN A 180 23.90 -0.10 11.06
N GLU A 181 22.78 -0.28 11.76
CA GLU A 181 22.15 -1.58 11.91
C GLU A 181 21.54 -2.09 10.60
N LEU A 182 20.95 -1.21 9.78
CA LEU A 182 20.35 -1.58 8.51
C LEU A 182 21.40 -2.00 7.47
N ILE A 183 22.49 -1.25 7.33
CA ILE A 183 23.55 -1.61 6.37
C ILE A 183 24.30 -2.89 6.76
N ALA A 184 24.29 -3.25 8.05
CA ALA A 184 24.87 -4.49 8.55
C ALA A 184 23.98 -5.72 8.30
N LEU A 185 22.72 -5.55 7.88
CA LEU A 185 21.83 -6.67 7.61
C LEU A 185 22.19 -7.35 6.29
N GLN A 186 22.51 -8.64 6.41
CA GLN A 186 22.81 -9.52 5.29
C GLN A 186 21.89 -10.73 5.31
N HIS A 187 21.57 -11.24 4.12
CA HIS A 187 21.00 -12.56 3.95
C HIS A 187 22.06 -13.63 4.21
N SER A 188 21.64 -14.90 4.25
CA SER A 188 22.52 -16.06 4.39
C SER A 188 23.61 -16.20 3.33
N ASN A 189 23.44 -15.57 2.17
CA ASN A 189 24.42 -15.54 1.08
C ASN A 189 25.27 -14.26 1.07
N ASP A 190 25.35 -13.56 2.21
CA ASP A 190 26.06 -12.31 2.42
C ASP A 190 25.51 -11.10 1.61
N ALA A 191 24.45 -11.29 0.82
CA ALA A 191 23.82 -10.20 0.08
C ALA A 191 23.14 -9.21 1.03
N PRO A 192 23.20 -7.89 0.77
CA PRO A 192 22.59 -6.89 1.63
C PRO A 192 21.06 -6.99 1.59
N VAL A 193 20.42 -6.81 2.74
CA VAL A 193 18.94 -6.82 2.87
C VAL A 193 18.34 -5.49 2.47
N VAL A 194 19.13 -4.42 2.47
CA VAL A 194 18.68 -3.06 2.19
C VAL A 194 19.63 -2.33 1.27
N LYS A 195 19.08 -1.54 0.36
CA LYS A 195 19.81 -0.53 -0.41
C LYS A 195 19.48 0.83 0.15
N VAL A 196 20.44 1.49 0.79
CA VAL A 196 20.30 2.85 1.31
C VAL A 196 20.62 3.87 0.20
N TYR A 197 19.82 4.93 0.13
CA TYR A 197 19.99 6.04 -0.81
C TYR A 197 20.39 7.31 -0.04
N SER A 198 21.68 7.62 -0.05
CA SER A 198 22.25 8.74 0.71
C SER A 198 23.37 9.42 -0.05
N HIS A 199 23.68 10.65 0.35
CA HIS A 199 24.88 11.39 -0.06
C HIS A 199 25.94 11.44 1.06
N THR A 200 25.60 10.96 2.25
CA THR A 200 26.45 10.91 3.44
C THR A 200 26.51 9.47 3.98
N ASP A 201 27.51 9.22 4.81
CA ASP A 201 27.70 7.98 5.57
C ASP A 201 27.08 8.03 6.97
N TYR A 202 26.25 9.04 7.25
CA TYR A 202 25.63 9.26 8.56
C TYR A 202 26.65 9.44 9.71
N SER A 203 27.89 9.87 9.43
CA SER A 203 28.94 10.07 10.44
C SER A 203 28.76 11.33 11.30
N GLU A 204 28.22 12.41 10.72
CA GLU A 204 28.13 13.71 11.40
C GLU A 204 26.72 14.33 11.39
N SER A 205 26.31 14.85 12.55
CA SER A 205 25.02 15.53 12.73
C SER A 205 24.87 16.83 11.95
N ASN A 206 25.98 17.41 11.48
CA ASN A 206 26.00 18.63 10.67
C ASN A 206 25.73 18.36 9.19
N LEU A 207 26.02 17.14 8.73
CA LEU A 207 25.83 16.73 7.33
C LEU A 207 24.54 15.95 7.13
N GLN A 208 23.97 15.36 8.19
CA GLN A 208 22.81 14.48 8.08
C GLN A 208 21.70 14.86 9.08
N GLY A 209 20.45 14.87 8.60
CA GLY A 209 19.25 15.03 9.41
C GLY A 209 18.58 13.70 9.78
N GLY A 210 17.45 13.76 10.47
CA GLY A 210 16.68 12.59 10.93
C GLY A 210 15.91 11.81 9.86
N ILE A 211 16.45 11.70 8.64
CA ILE A 211 15.81 10.99 7.52
C ILE A 211 16.77 9.89 7.04
N LEU A 212 16.24 8.69 6.81
CA LEU A 212 16.91 7.57 6.17
C LEU A 212 16.00 7.01 5.08
N THR A 213 16.54 6.91 3.87
CA THR A 213 15.81 6.44 2.70
C THR A 213 16.45 5.19 2.14
N PHE A 214 15.65 4.17 1.91
CA PHE A 214 16.12 2.85 1.52
C PHE A 214 15.06 2.08 0.75
N ASN A 215 15.45 0.99 0.10
CA ASN A 215 14.57 -0.06 -0.37
C ASN A 215 15.06 -1.41 0.17
N ILE A 216 14.15 -2.38 0.28
CA ILE A 216 14.49 -3.74 0.69
C ILE A 216 14.93 -4.53 -0.54
N GLN A 217 16.05 -5.24 -0.42
CA GLN A 217 16.56 -6.20 -1.40
C GLN A 217 16.31 -7.63 -0.93
N ARG A 218 16.24 -8.56 -1.88
CA ARG A 218 16.19 -10.00 -1.65
C ARG A 218 17.58 -10.59 -1.80
N ALA A 219 17.75 -11.85 -1.38
CA ALA A 219 19.01 -12.58 -1.53
C ALA A 219 19.47 -12.71 -3.00
N ASP A 220 18.55 -12.66 -3.97
CA ASP A 220 18.86 -12.67 -5.41
C ASP A 220 19.15 -11.28 -6.01
N GLY A 221 19.18 -10.23 -5.18
CA GLY A 221 19.42 -8.84 -5.56
C GLY A 221 18.20 -8.09 -6.08
N SER A 222 17.05 -8.76 -6.30
CA SER A 222 15.79 -8.10 -6.68
C SER A 222 15.22 -7.26 -5.53
N PHE A 223 14.34 -6.32 -5.86
CA PHE A 223 13.74 -5.43 -4.86
C PHE A 223 12.36 -5.89 -4.40
N VAL A 224 12.02 -5.55 -3.16
CA VAL A 224 10.65 -5.64 -2.64
C VAL A 224 9.94 -4.31 -2.89
N GLY A 225 8.75 -4.37 -3.49
CA GLY A 225 7.95 -3.16 -3.73
C GLY A 225 7.65 -2.42 -2.43
N PHE A 226 7.87 -1.10 -2.40
CA PHE A 226 7.75 -0.31 -1.17
C PHE A 226 6.33 -0.34 -0.57
N ASN A 227 5.27 -0.48 -1.37
CA ASN A 227 3.90 -0.63 -0.88
C ASN A 227 3.69 -1.95 -0.14
N HIS A 228 4.36 -3.03 -0.56
CA HIS A 228 4.32 -4.29 0.19
C HIS A 228 4.99 -4.12 1.55
N VAL A 229 6.15 -3.46 1.60
CA VAL A 229 6.84 -3.17 2.86
C VAL A 229 5.97 -2.29 3.77
N LEU A 230 5.32 -1.26 3.24
CA LEU A 230 4.39 -0.40 3.99
C LEU A 230 3.19 -1.18 4.54
N GLN A 231 2.61 -2.12 3.78
CA GLN A 231 1.49 -2.95 4.24
C GLN A 231 1.90 -3.87 5.40
N LEU A 232 3.09 -4.48 5.32
CA LEU A 232 3.63 -5.31 6.39
C LEU A 232 3.98 -4.47 7.63
N ALA A 233 4.62 -3.31 7.43
CA ALA A 233 4.92 -2.37 8.50
C ALA A 233 3.65 -1.91 9.24
N ALA A 234 2.59 -1.55 8.49
CA ALA A 234 1.31 -1.15 9.07
C ALA A 234 0.66 -2.27 9.89
N SER A 235 0.83 -3.54 9.51
CA SER A 235 0.32 -4.69 10.29
C SER A 235 1.01 -4.85 11.65
N ARG A 236 2.17 -4.20 11.83
CA ARG A 236 2.94 -4.12 13.08
C ARG A 236 2.89 -2.73 13.73
N ASN A 237 1.93 -1.89 13.34
CA ASN A 237 1.77 -0.50 13.80
C ASN A 237 2.97 0.41 13.49
N ILE A 238 3.71 0.13 12.41
CA ILE A 238 4.82 0.96 11.94
C ILE A 238 4.35 1.75 10.70
N HIS A 239 4.48 3.07 10.75
CA HIS A 239 4.07 3.97 9.67
C HIS A 239 5.30 4.51 8.95
N LEU A 240 5.49 4.10 7.71
CA LEU A 240 6.58 4.54 6.84
C LEU A 240 6.02 5.38 5.68
N ARG A 241 6.85 6.25 5.12
CA ARG A 241 6.51 7.01 3.91
C ARG A 241 7.14 6.34 2.69
N SER A 242 6.47 6.40 1.54
CA SER A 242 6.99 5.89 0.27
C SER A 242 6.92 6.90 -0.88
N GLY A 243 7.55 6.57 -2.01
CA GLY A 243 7.55 7.33 -3.25
C GLY A 243 8.79 8.21 -3.44
N CYS A 244 8.64 9.32 -4.17
CA CYS A 244 9.73 10.27 -4.42
C CYS A 244 9.74 11.48 -3.44
N PHE A 245 8.87 11.49 -2.43
CA PHE A 245 8.82 12.52 -1.37
C PHE A 245 8.76 13.97 -1.87
N CYS A 246 8.05 14.22 -2.98
CA CYS A 246 8.00 15.53 -3.64
C CYS A 246 9.38 16.06 -4.05
N ASN A 247 10.36 15.17 -4.25
CA ASN A 247 11.72 15.48 -4.69
C ASN A 247 12.13 14.50 -5.81
N THR A 248 11.48 14.65 -6.95
CA THR A 248 11.68 13.80 -8.14
C THR A 248 13.13 13.85 -8.62
N GLY A 249 13.78 15.01 -8.57
CA GLY A 249 15.19 15.13 -8.97
C GLY A 249 16.13 14.25 -8.15
N ALA A 250 16.01 14.28 -6.82
CA ALA A 250 16.79 13.38 -5.96
C ALA A 250 16.39 11.91 -6.13
N CYS A 251 15.10 11.64 -6.33
CA CYS A 251 14.57 10.30 -6.57
C CYS A 251 15.21 9.67 -7.82
N VAL A 252 15.13 10.36 -8.96
CA VAL A 252 15.70 9.92 -10.25
C VAL A 252 17.20 9.72 -10.14
N ARG A 253 17.92 10.70 -9.57
CA ARG A 253 19.37 10.64 -9.42
C ARG A 253 19.83 9.49 -8.51
N LEU A 254 19.25 9.35 -7.33
CA LEU A 254 19.71 8.36 -6.33
C LEU A 254 19.26 6.93 -6.67
N LEU A 255 18.12 6.76 -7.34
CA LEU A 255 17.66 5.45 -7.80
C LEU A 255 18.28 5.04 -9.14
N ASN A 256 19.03 5.96 -9.78
CA ASN A 256 19.62 5.80 -11.11
C ASN A 256 18.57 5.46 -12.17
N LEU A 257 17.47 6.24 -12.19
CA LEU A 257 16.38 6.06 -13.15
C LEU A 257 16.71 6.77 -14.47
N GLU A 258 16.52 6.07 -15.59
CA GLU A 258 16.68 6.66 -16.92
C GLU A 258 15.58 7.70 -17.21
N PRO A 259 15.91 8.88 -17.78
CA PRO A 259 14.94 9.95 -18.06
C PRO A 259 13.74 9.53 -18.91
N GLU A 260 13.96 8.66 -19.90
CA GLU A 260 12.91 8.12 -20.78
C GLU A 260 11.89 7.30 -19.98
N ASN A 261 12.36 6.49 -19.04
CA ASN A 261 11.51 5.72 -18.14
C ASN A 261 10.67 6.65 -17.24
N VAL A 262 11.28 7.74 -16.76
CA VAL A 262 10.58 8.75 -15.94
C VAL A 262 9.49 9.46 -16.74
N LYS A 263 9.74 9.80 -18.01
CA LYS A 263 8.77 10.44 -18.89
C LYS A 263 7.58 9.53 -19.20
N HIS A 264 7.84 8.27 -19.55
CA HIS A 264 6.79 7.25 -19.75
C HIS A 264 5.96 6.99 -18.48
N ILE A 265 6.58 7.09 -17.30
CA ILE A 265 5.93 7.01 -15.99
C ILE A 265 4.94 8.18 -15.79
N PHE A 266 5.31 9.42 -16.12
CA PHE A 266 4.44 10.60 -15.89
C PHE A 266 3.38 10.82 -16.97
N GLU A 267 3.67 10.51 -18.24
CA GLU A 267 2.72 10.63 -19.35
C GLU A 267 1.54 9.63 -19.25
N GLY A 268 1.72 8.54 -18.48
CA GLY A 268 0.66 7.59 -18.15
C GLY A 268 -0.33 8.04 -17.06
N GLY A 269 -0.32 9.31 -16.64
CA GLY A 269 -1.29 9.86 -15.68
C GLY A 269 -0.97 9.60 -14.20
N ARG A 270 0.31 9.39 -13.85
CA ARG A 270 0.71 9.03 -12.49
C ARG A 270 0.73 10.19 -11.49
N THR A 271 0.44 9.85 -10.24
CA THR A 271 0.57 10.72 -9.07
C THR A 271 1.50 10.08 -8.03
N CYS A 272 2.19 10.89 -7.23
CA CYS A 272 3.07 10.38 -6.16
C CYS A 272 2.26 9.52 -5.16
N GLY A 273 2.66 8.25 -4.99
CA GLY A 273 2.01 7.32 -4.06
C GLY A 273 1.00 6.37 -4.71
N ASP A 274 1.11 6.15 -6.02
CA ASP A 274 0.40 5.10 -6.74
C ASP A 274 0.89 3.69 -6.33
N HIS A 275 0.24 2.66 -6.86
CA HIS A 275 0.50 1.28 -6.44
C HIS A 275 1.72 0.65 -7.11
N ILE A 276 2.24 1.24 -8.19
CA ILE A 276 3.33 0.69 -8.98
C ILE A 276 4.66 1.14 -8.39
N ASP A 277 5.45 0.17 -7.92
CA ASP A 277 6.65 0.45 -7.12
C ASP A 277 7.96 0.04 -7.80
N ILE A 278 7.87 -0.88 -8.76
CA ILE A 278 9.00 -1.51 -9.45
C ILE A 278 8.65 -1.65 -10.94
N ILE A 279 9.57 -1.26 -11.82
CA ILE A 279 9.53 -1.47 -13.27
C ILE A 279 10.86 -2.11 -13.66
N ASP A 280 10.83 -3.20 -14.44
CA ASP A 280 12.04 -3.94 -14.88
C ASP A 280 13.05 -4.24 -13.76
N ASN A 281 12.51 -4.63 -12.59
CA ASN A 281 13.28 -4.93 -11.37
C ASN A 281 13.97 -3.71 -10.73
N GLN A 282 13.69 -2.50 -11.19
CA GLN A 282 14.17 -1.25 -10.60
C GLN A 282 13.04 -0.56 -9.82
N PRO A 283 13.26 -0.19 -8.55
CA PRO A 283 12.32 0.63 -7.81
C PRO A 283 12.20 2.00 -8.46
N ILE A 284 10.98 2.51 -8.55
CA ILE A 284 10.68 3.85 -9.10
C ILE A 284 10.37 4.88 -8.00
N GLY A 285 10.62 4.47 -6.76
CA GLY A 285 10.49 5.25 -5.54
C GLY A 285 11.20 4.53 -4.40
N ALA A 286 11.21 5.14 -3.22
CA ALA A 286 11.89 4.58 -2.06
C ALA A 286 10.98 4.54 -0.83
N ILE A 287 11.44 3.86 0.21
CA ILE A 287 10.88 3.91 1.56
C ILE A 287 11.69 4.93 2.36
N ARG A 288 11.02 5.75 3.15
CA ARG A 288 11.65 6.73 4.04
C ARG A 288 11.20 6.54 5.47
N ALA A 289 12.18 6.28 6.33
CA ALA A 289 12.05 6.45 7.77
C ALA A 289 12.41 7.91 8.13
N SER A 290 11.57 8.55 8.94
CA SER A 290 11.80 9.92 9.41
C SER A 290 11.59 9.95 10.91
N VAL A 291 12.59 10.43 11.65
CA VAL A 291 12.57 10.52 13.10
C VAL A 291 12.50 11.98 13.53
N GLY A 292 11.76 12.26 14.60
CA GLY A 292 11.66 13.57 15.22
C GLY A 292 12.03 13.52 16.70
N TYR A 293 11.93 14.65 17.40
CA TYR A 293 12.23 14.71 18.84
C TYR A 293 11.30 13.83 19.69
N MET A 294 10.13 13.44 19.16
CA MET A 294 9.19 12.52 19.82
C MET A 294 9.52 11.04 19.58
N SER A 295 10.36 10.74 18.59
CA SER A 295 10.79 9.36 18.31
C SER A 295 11.74 8.87 19.39
N THR A 296 11.75 7.57 19.62
CA THR A 296 12.51 6.91 20.70
C THR A 296 13.37 5.78 20.15
N MET A 297 14.29 5.28 20.98
CA MET A 297 15.08 4.10 20.63
C MET A 297 14.20 2.85 20.45
N ALA A 298 13.06 2.77 21.14
CA ALA A 298 12.10 1.68 20.98
C ALA A 298 11.47 1.66 19.58
N ASP A 299 11.22 2.84 18.98
CA ASP A 299 10.72 2.95 17.60
C ASP A 299 11.76 2.43 16.61
N ILE A 300 13.04 2.77 16.81
CA ILE A 300 14.15 2.28 15.98
C ILE A 300 14.29 0.75 16.10
N ASN A 301 14.27 0.23 17.32
CA ASN A 301 14.36 -1.22 17.55
C ASN A 301 13.17 -1.96 16.94
N SER A 302 11.96 -1.40 17.02
CA SER A 302 10.76 -1.99 16.42
C SER A 302 10.86 -2.06 14.90
N LEU A 303 11.37 -0.99 14.25
CA LEU A 303 11.61 -0.97 12.81
C LEU A 303 12.69 -1.98 12.39
N LEU A 304 13.80 -2.04 13.12
CA LEU A 304 14.88 -3.00 12.85
C LEU A 304 14.40 -4.44 13.01
N GLN A 305 13.67 -4.75 14.08
CA GLN A 305 13.11 -6.08 14.32
C GLN A 305 12.12 -6.47 13.24
N PHE A 306 11.24 -5.54 12.83
CA PHE A 306 10.34 -5.76 11.71
C PHE A 306 11.09 -6.14 10.43
N ILE A 307 12.14 -5.38 10.07
CA ILE A 307 12.91 -5.65 8.85
C ILE A 307 13.65 -6.99 8.96
N LYS A 308 14.29 -7.26 10.10
CA LYS A 308 14.99 -8.52 10.39
C LYS A 308 14.07 -9.72 10.22
N GLU A 309 12.91 -9.72 10.88
CA GLU A 309 11.99 -10.86 10.87
C GLU A 309 11.21 -11.03 9.56
N SER A 310 11.00 -9.94 8.81
CA SER A 310 10.14 -9.99 7.61
C SER A 310 10.91 -10.20 6.31
N PHE A 311 12.21 -9.90 6.28
CA PHE A 311 12.97 -9.84 5.02
C PHE A 311 14.34 -10.51 5.03
N VAL A 312 14.94 -10.84 6.18
CA VAL A 312 16.22 -11.59 6.22
C VAL A 312 15.96 -13.07 5.92
N GLN A 313 16.81 -13.70 5.10
CA GLN A 313 16.70 -15.10 4.71
C GLN A 313 17.87 -15.90 5.32
N CYS A 314 17.63 -17.08 5.89
CA CYS A 314 18.64 -17.90 6.58
C CYS A 314 18.98 -19.21 5.83
N ILE A 315 20.17 -19.78 6.05
CA ILE A 315 20.68 -21.00 5.38
C ILE A 315 19.76 -22.23 5.58
N SER A 316 19.02 -22.29 6.70
CA SER A 316 18.02 -23.33 6.95
C SER A 316 16.94 -23.39 5.86
N ASP A 317 16.64 -22.26 5.22
CA ASP A 317 15.63 -22.19 4.17
C ASP A 317 16.18 -22.67 2.81
N PHE A 318 17.52 -22.68 2.63
CA PHE A 318 18.18 -23.10 1.40
C PHE A 318 18.53 -24.60 1.39
N LEU A 319 18.91 -25.16 2.55
CA LEU A 319 19.17 -26.60 2.71
C LEU A 319 17.87 -27.41 2.75
N LEU A 320 16.79 -26.87 3.31
CA LEU A 320 15.48 -27.52 3.22
C LEU A 320 14.96 -27.54 1.77
N PHE A 321 15.22 -26.47 1.01
CA PHE A 321 14.82 -26.38 -0.40
C PHE A 321 15.57 -27.37 -1.31
N SER A 322 16.88 -27.57 -1.09
CA SER A 322 17.69 -28.49 -1.91
C SER A 322 17.41 -29.98 -1.61
N VAL A 323 17.10 -30.33 -0.36
CA VAL A 323 16.74 -31.71 0.02
C VAL A 323 15.31 -32.05 -0.42
N ILE A 324 14.37 -31.11 -0.36
CA ILE A 324 12.98 -31.33 -0.80
C ILE A 324 12.93 -31.52 -2.33
N VAL A 325 13.68 -30.74 -3.12
CA VAL A 325 13.67 -30.88 -4.59
C VAL A 325 14.25 -32.23 -5.06
N HIS A 326 15.21 -32.81 -4.33
CA HIS A 326 15.77 -34.11 -4.72
C HIS A 326 14.90 -35.30 -4.28
N THR A 327 14.14 -35.16 -3.20
CA THR A 327 13.28 -36.25 -2.70
C THR A 327 11.94 -36.31 -3.45
N TYR A 328 11.47 -35.19 -4.03
CA TYR A 328 10.22 -35.14 -4.81
C TYR A 328 10.35 -35.58 -6.27
N ASN A 329 11.57 -35.79 -6.80
CA ASN A 329 11.78 -36.24 -8.18
C ASN A 329 11.57 -37.76 -8.39
N VAL A 330 11.07 -38.50 -7.39
CA VAL A 330 10.85 -39.97 -7.48
C VAL A 330 9.39 -40.37 -7.24
N LEU A 331 8.47 -39.44 -6.97
CA LEU A 331 7.05 -39.75 -6.70
C LEU A 331 6.08 -38.83 -7.47
N ASP A 332 6.36 -38.58 -8.75
CA ASP A 332 5.34 -38.03 -9.65
C ASP A 332 5.11 -38.97 -10.84
N SER A 333 4.64 -40.17 -10.49
CA SER A 333 3.78 -40.94 -11.38
C SER A 333 2.34 -40.55 -11.04
N GLN A 334 1.72 -39.77 -11.92
CA GLN A 334 0.27 -39.54 -12.06
C GLN A 334 -0.62 -40.39 -11.13
N GLU A 335 -1.00 -39.84 -9.97
CA GLU A 335 -2.21 -40.26 -9.26
C GLU A 335 -3.10 -39.04 -9.03
N THR A 336 -4.13 -38.96 -9.87
CA THR A 336 -5.24 -38.02 -9.79
C THR A 336 -6.02 -38.28 -8.50
N ILE A 337 -5.97 -37.38 -7.52
CA ILE A 337 -6.88 -37.42 -6.36
C ILE A 337 -8.25 -36.92 -6.84
N THR A 338 -9.04 -37.74 -7.53
CA THR A 338 -10.40 -37.38 -7.96
C THR A 338 -11.41 -37.69 -6.86
N SER A 339 -11.45 -36.85 -5.82
CA SER A 339 -12.53 -36.87 -4.83
C SER A 339 -13.45 -35.68 -5.08
N ALA A 340 -14.76 -35.91 -5.21
CA ALA A 340 -15.75 -34.84 -5.38
C ALA A 340 -16.52 -34.60 -4.07
N ILE A 341 -16.85 -33.34 -3.80
CA ILE A 341 -17.76 -32.95 -2.72
C ILE A 341 -19.15 -32.68 -3.27
N SER A 342 -20.18 -33.03 -2.51
CA SER A 342 -21.59 -32.84 -2.88
C SER A 342 -22.39 -32.23 -1.74
N ASN A 343 -23.41 -31.44 -2.07
CA ASN A 343 -24.38 -30.98 -1.09
C ASN A 343 -25.02 -32.19 -0.38
N GLY A 344 -25.14 -32.10 0.94
CA GLY A 344 -25.60 -33.17 1.82
C GLY A 344 -24.49 -34.07 2.37
N ASP A 345 -23.24 -33.90 1.92
CA ASP A 345 -22.12 -34.62 2.53
C ASP A 345 -21.94 -34.24 4.00
N ILE A 346 -21.51 -35.21 4.81
CA ILE A 346 -21.37 -35.07 6.25
C ILE A 346 -19.91 -34.87 6.62
N PHE A 347 -19.64 -33.76 7.28
CA PHE A 347 -18.38 -33.48 7.95
C PHE A 347 -18.44 -33.85 9.44
N TYR A 348 -17.28 -34.25 9.96
CA TYR A 348 -17.04 -34.51 11.37
C TYR A 348 -15.90 -33.64 11.89
N ASP A 349 -16.00 -33.14 13.12
CA ASP A 349 -14.92 -32.40 13.76
C ASP A 349 -13.75 -33.36 14.13
N ALA A 350 -12.56 -33.03 13.64
CA ALA A 350 -11.32 -33.77 13.88
C ALA A 350 -10.84 -33.71 15.33
N SER A 351 -11.34 -32.77 16.15
CA SER A 351 -10.95 -32.59 17.55
C SER A 351 -11.51 -33.67 18.50
N SER A 352 -12.54 -34.39 18.05
CA SER A 352 -13.22 -35.40 18.87
C SER A 352 -12.49 -36.75 18.77
N THR A 353 -11.63 -37.05 19.75
CA THR A 353 -11.11 -38.40 19.97
C THR A 353 -12.27 -39.41 19.89
N ILE A 354 -12.05 -40.45 19.10
CA ILE A 354 -12.98 -41.56 18.82
C ILE A 354 -13.60 -42.09 20.12
N LYS A 355 -14.74 -41.54 20.53
CA LYS A 355 -15.81 -42.17 21.35
C LYS A 355 -16.91 -41.13 21.71
N ALA A 356 -18.11 -41.41 21.21
CA ALA A 356 -19.40 -41.05 21.80
C ALA A 356 -19.81 -39.56 21.88
N SER A 357 -19.93 -38.88 20.73
CA SER A 357 -21.07 -38.01 20.31
C SER A 357 -20.66 -37.22 19.08
N GLN A 358 -20.49 -37.88 17.92
CA GLN A 358 -20.13 -37.20 16.68
C GLN A 358 -21.31 -36.34 16.22
N ARG A 359 -21.21 -35.03 16.40
CA ARG A 359 -22.17 -34.09 15.81
C ARG A 359 -21.84 -34.00 14.32
N SER A 360 -22.75 -34.46 13.48
CA SER A 360 -22.63 -34.42 12.02
C SER A 360 -22.92 -33.00 11.51
N LEU A 361 -22.00 -32.45 10.72
CA LEU A 361 -22.18 -31.17 10.03
C LEU A 361 -22.55 -31.45 8.58
N SER A 362 -23.59 -30.81 8.05
CA SER A 362 -24.07 -31.02 6.67
C SER A 362 -23.57 -29.94 5.72
N LEU A 363 -22.93 -30.32 4.62
CA LEU A 363 -22.57 -29.39 3.54
C LEU A 363 -23.83 -28.91 2.81
N GLU A 364 -24.13 -27.62 2.86
CA GLU A 364 -25.37 -27.07 2.25
C GLU A 364 -25.14 -26.49 0.87
N LYS A 365 -24.08 -25.71 0.69
CA LYS A 365 -23.77 -25.03 -0.58
C LYS A 365 -22.28 -25.08 -0.88
N ILE A 366 -21.98 -25.23 -2.17
CA ILE A 366 -20.63 -25.15 -2.73
C ILE A 366 -20.58 -23.99 -3.72
N PHE A 367 -19.58 -23.13 -3.56
CA PHE A 367 -19.35 -21.99 -4.44
C PHE A 367 -17.96 -22.05 -5.06
N VAL A 368 -17.93 -21.96 -6.38
CA VAL A 368 -16.70 -21.87 -7.19
C VAL A 368 -16.60 -20.45 -7.72
N TYR A 369 -15.43 -19.83 -7.63
CA TYR A 369 -15.17 -18.49 -8.16
C TYR A 369 -14.07 -18.58 -9.23
N PRO A 370 -14.41 -18.91 -10.49
CA PRO A 370 -13.40 -19.14 -11.51
C PRO A 370 -12.47 -17.93 -11.69
N ILE A 371 -13.05 -16.73 -11.71
CA ILE A 371 -12.33 -15.47 -11.89
C ILE A 371 -12.21 -14.75 -10.55
N LYS A 372 -10.99 -14.37 -10.19
CA LYS A 372 -10.71 -13.56 -9.00
C LYS A 372 -11.56 -12.29 -9.01
N SER A 373 -12.23 -12.01 -7.89
CA SER A 373 -13.09 -10.83 -7.67
C SER A 373 -14.46 -10.84 -8.37
N CYS A 374 -14.76 -11.78 -9.27
CA CYS A 374 -16.08 -11.89 -9.91
C CYS A 374 -17.07 -12.73 -9.09
N ARG A 375 -18.31 -12.87 -9.56
CA ARG A 375 -19.37 -13.67 -8.89
C ARG A 375 -19.02 -15.17 -8.83
N ALA A 376 -19.70 -15.87 -7.93
CA ALA A 376 -19.56 -17.31 -7.80
C ALA A 376 -20.49 -18.06 -8.75
N ILE A 377 -20.19 -19.33 -8.95
CA ILE A 377 -21.09 -20.36 -9.47
C ILE A 377 -21.48 -21.23 -8.27
N GLU A 378 -22.77 -21.27 -7.93
CA GLU A 378 -23.31 -22.23 -6.95
C GLU A 378 -23.49 -23.58 -7.62
N VAL A 379 -22.91 -24.63 -7.06
CA VAL A 379 -22.90 -25.98 -7.62
C VAL A 379 -23.38 -27.01 -6.60
N LYS A 380 -23.94 -28.12 -7.09
CA LYS A 380 -24.40 -29.23 -6.22
C LYS A 380 -23.29 -30.21 -5.88
N GLN A 381 -22.35 -30.38 -6.80
CA GLN A 381 -21.21 -31.28 -6.67
C GLN A 381 -20.04 -30.68 -7.44
N TRP A 382 -18.82 -30.80 -6.91
CA TRP A 382 -17.61 -30.30 -7.57
C TRP A 382 -16.37 -31.09 -7.16
N GLU A 383 -15.38 -31.13 -8.05
CA GLU A 383 -14.14 -31.87 -7.86
C GLU A 383 -13.17 -31.12 -6.94
N LEU A 384 -12.54 -31.86 -6.02
CA LEU A 384 -11.43 -31.40 -5.20
C LEU A 384 -10.11 -31.67 -5.92
N CYS A 385 -9.23 -30.69 -5.90
CA CYS A 385 -7.87 -30.80 -6.42
C CYS A 385 -6.88 -30.45 -5.30
N SER A 386 -5.62 -30.77 -5.52
CA SER A 386 -4.52 -30.40 -4.62
C SER A 386 -4.34 -28.88 -4.41
N THR A 387 -5.04 -28.05 -5.19
CA THR A 387 -5.01 -26.58 -5.11
C THR A 387 -6.30 -25.93 -4.62
N GLY A 388 -7.33 -26.71 -4.27
CA GLY A 388 -8.68 -26.21 -3.95
C GLY A 388 -9.79 -26.88 -4.78
N LEU A 389 -10.94 -26.23 -4.94
CA LEU A 389 -11.96 -26.67 -5.89
C LEU A 389 -11.45 -26.53 -7.33
N MET A 390 -11.75 -27.49 -8.20
CA MET A 390 -11.34 -27.43 -9.61
C MET A 390 -11.74 -26.09 -10.24
N TYR A 391 -10.83 -25.44 -10.96
CA TYR A 391 -11.03 -24.11 -11.58
C TYR A 391 -11.25 -22.92 -10.63
N ASP A 392 -11.19 -23.08 -9.32
CA ASP A 392 -11.40 -21.99 -8.37
C ASP A 392 -10.22 -21.01 -8.37
N ARG A 393 -10.53 -19.74 -8.65
CA ARG A 393 -9.58 -18.62 -8.78
C ARG A 393 -8.43 -18.94 -9.75
N MET A 394 -8.74 -19.59 -10.87
CA MET A 394 -7.79 -19.88 -11.94
C MET A 394 -7.58 -18.72 -12.91
N TRP A 395 -8.50 -17.75 -12.96
CA TRP A 395 -8.38 -16.56 -13.79
C TRP A 395 -8.34 -15.28 -12.96
N MET A 396 -7.76 -14.23 -13.54
CA MET A 396 -7.84 -12.86 -13.03
C MET A 396 -8.02 -11.88 -14.18
N ILE A 397 -8.66 -10.75 -13.89
CA ILE A 397 -8.72 -9.61 -14.81
C ILE A 397 -7.59 -8.65 -14.44
N VAL A 398 -6.84 -8.21 -15.44
CA VAL A 398 -5.77 -7.21 -15.29
C VAL A 398 -6.02 -6.00 -16.16
N ASN A 399 -5.53 -4.84 -15.75
CA ASN A 399 -5.54 -3.66 -16.62
C ASN A 399 -4.43 -3.75 -17.69
N ASN A 400 -4.36 -2.74 -18.57
CA ASN A 400 -3.32 -2.60 -19.59
C ASN A 400 -1.88 -2.77 -19.04
N PHE A 401 -1.65 -2.38 -17.79
CA PHE A 401 -0.33 -2.42 -17.14
C PHE A 401 -0.01 -3.79 -16.52
N GLY A 402 -0.85 -4.80 -16.74
CA GLY A 402 -0.70 -6.14 -16.16
C GLY A 402 -0.98 -6.20 -14.66
N VAL A 403 -1.65 -5.19 -14.09
CA VAL A 403 -2.02 -5.16 -12.66
C VAL A 403 -3.38 -5.82 -12.48
N CYS A 404 -3.43 -6.85 -11.63
CA CYS A 404 -4.69 -7.52 -11.28
C CYS A 404 -5.69 -6.57 -10.60
N LEU A 405 -6.88 -6.49 -11.18
CA LEU A 405 -8.03 -5.79 -10.62
C LEU A 405 -8.61 -6.57 -9.45
N THR A 406 -9.04 -5.86 -8.40
CA THR A 406 -9.63 -6.47 -7.20
C THR A 406 -10.97 -5.86 -6.90
N LEU A 407 -11.86 -6.65 -6.29
CA LEU A 407 -13.18 -6.16 -5.85
C LEU A 407 -13.12 -4.99 -4.86
N LYS A 408 -11.96 -4.73 -4.25
CA LYS A 408 -11.74 -3.57 -3.36
C LYS A 408 -11.54 -2.26 -4.15
N ARG A 409 -10.98 -2.34 -5.35
CA ARG A 409 -10.63 -1.21 -6.21
C ARG A 409 -11.62 -1.04 -7.36
N GLU A 410 -12.04 -2.16 -7.95
CA GLU A 410 -12.94 -2.22 -9.08
C GLU A 410 -14.18 -3.03 -8.69
N ASN A 411 -15.18 -2.32 -8.15
CA ASN A 411 -16.39 -2.97 -7.65
C ASN A 411 -17.25 -3.53 -8.79
N MET A 412 -17.11 -3.01 -10.02
CA MET A 412 -17.86 -3.48 -11.19
C MET A 412 -17.60 -4.96 -11.50
N LEU A 413 -16.47 -5.51 -11.04
CA LEU A 413 -16.20 -6.95 -11.12
C LEU A 413 -17.27 -7.79 -10.41
N ALA A 414 -17.96 -7.23 -9.41
CA ALA A 414 -19.07 -7.90 -8.71
C ALA A 414 -20.24 -8.24 -9.62
N LEU A 415 -20.35 -7.59 -10.79
CA LEU A 415 -21.45 -7.77 -11.73
C LEU A 415 -21.16 -8.81 -12.81
N ILE A 416 -19.89 -9.21 -12.95
CA ILE A 416 -19.50 -10.24 -13.92
C ILE A 416 -19.88 -11.61 -13.37
N GLN A 417 -20.80 -12.29 -14.05
CA GLN A 417 -21.23 -13.65 -13.78
C GLN A 417 -20.44 -14.63 -14.67
N PRO A 418 -19.50 -15.41 -14.10
CA PRO A 418 -18.88 -16.51 -14.82
C PRO A 418 -19.80 -17.73 -14.86
N THR A 419 -19.70 -18.51 -15.93
CA THR A 419 -20.33 -19.84 -16.10
C THR A 419 -19.30 -20.79 -16.71
N LEU A 420 -19.12 -21.97 -16.10
CA LEU A 420 -18.24 -23.03 -16.61
C LEU A 420 -19.08 -24.13 -17.26
N ASP A 421 -18.76 -24.48 -18.51
CA ASP A 421 -19.26 -25.68 -19.18
C ASP A 421 -18.11 -26.67 -19.35
N LEU A 422 -18.08 -27.67 -18.47
CA LEU A 422 -17.04 -28.71 -18.46
C LEU A 422 -17.18 -29.69 -19.64
N LYS A 423 -18.35 -29.81 -20.27
CA LYS A 423 -18.53 -30.68 -21.45
C LYS A 423 -18.06 -29.97 -22.71
N ALA A 424 -18.40 -28.69 -22.85
CA ALA A 424 -17.94 -27.86 -23.95
C ALA A 424 -16.50 -27.34 -23.76
N GLN A 425 -15.91 -27.52 -22.57
CA GLN A 425 -14.61 -26.97 -22.18
C GLN A 425 -14.57 -25.43 -22.37
N THR A 426 -15.57 -24.72 -21.86
CA THR A 426 -15.64 -23.26 -21.98
C THR A 426 -15.91 -22.52 -20.65
N LEU A 427 -15.41 -21.30 -20.56
CA LEU A 427 -15.74 -20.29 -19.55
C LEU A 427 -16.45 -19.11 -20.24
N THR A 428 -17.68 -18.82 -19.84
CA THR A 428 -18.46 -17.68 -20.33
C THR A 428 -18.56 -16.61 -19.25
N LEU A 429 -18.31 -15.35 -19.63
CA LEU A 429 -18.50 -14.17 -18.80
C LEU A 429 -19.75 -13.44 -19.31
N GLU A 430 -20.64 -13.07 -18.41
CA GLU A 430 -21.86 -12.31 -18.70
C GLU A 430 -21.99 -11.15 -17.71
N ALA A 431 -22.51 -10.03 -18.17
CA ALA A 431 -22.88 -8.89 -17.33
C ALA A 431 -24.13 -8.23 -17.91
N ASP A 432 -25.06 -7.84 -17.03
CA ASP A 432 -26.33 -7.24 -17.40
C ASP A 432 -26.11 -6.00 -18.28
N GLY A 433 -26.74 -5.97 -19.47
CA GLY A 433 -26.61 -4.88 -20.43
C GLY A 433 -25.37 -4.93 -21.33
N HIS A 434 -24.45 -5.90 -21.15
CA HIS A 434 -23.20 -6.01 -21.92
C HIS A 434 -23.03 -7.34 -22.68
N GLY A 435 -24.05 -8.19 -22.71
CA GLY A 435 -24.00 -9.49 -23.39
C GLY A 435 -23.01 -10.46 -22.74
N SER A 436 -22.58 -11.47 -23.50
CA SER A 436 -21.66 -12.51 -23.01
C SER A 436 -20.47 -12.75 -23.93
N VAL A 437 -19.37 -13.22 -23.35
CA VAL A 437 -18.15 -13.61 -24.06
C VAL A 437 -17.64 -14.95 -23.55
N THR A 438 -17.27 -15.84 -24.47
CA THR A 438 -16.81 -17.20 -24.15
C THR A 438 -15.35 -17.38 -24.51
N VAL A 439 -14.61 -18.04 -23.61
CA VAL A 439 -13.22 -18.45 -23.79
C VAL A 439 -13.08 -19.96 -23.57
N SER A 440 -12.10 -20.57 -24.24
CA SER A 440 -11.78 -22.01 -24.07
C SER A 440 -11.14 -22.25 -22.70
N LEU A 441 -11.43 -23.40 -22.09
CA LEU A 441 -10.68 -23.90 -20.94
C LEU A 441 -9.32 -24.46 -21.39
N ASP A 442 -9.25 -25.06 -22.58
CA ASP A 442 -8.01 -25.56 -23.17
C ASP A 442 -7.26 -24.44 -23.87
N PHE A 443 -6.11 -24.07 -23.31
CA PHE A 443 -5.13 -23.23 -23.98
C PHE A 443 -3.99 -24.16 -24.41
N MET A 444 -3.79 -24.32 -25.72
CA MET A 444 -2.52 -24.82 -26.22
C MET A 444 -1.47 -23.79 -25.82
N ASP A 445 -0.46 -24.21 -25.04
CA ASP A 445 0.68 -23.38 -24.64
C ASP A 445 1.45 -22.94 -25.91
N CYS A 446 1.00 -21.86 -26.53
CA CYS A 446 1.76 -21.16 -27.55
C CYS A 446 2.68 -20.17 -26.82
N GLU A 447 3.98 -20.45 -26.80
CA GLU A 447 5.02 -19.62 -26.18
C GLU A 447 4.95 -18.13 -26.61
N GLN A 448 4.32 -17.86 -27.77
CA GLN A 448 4.18 -16.53 -28.36
C GLN A 448 3.20 -15.58 -27.61
N ASN A 449 2.33 -16.08 -26.73
CA ASN A 449 1.31 -15.26 -26.04
C ASN A 449 1.51 -15.14 -24.51
N MET A 450 2.69 -15.48 -23.98
CA MET A 450 2.98 -15.34 -22.55
C MET A 450 3.16 -13.87 -22.14
N LEU A 451 2.13 -13.28 -21.53
CA LEU A 451 2.29 -12.04 -20.79
C LEU A 451 2.93 -12.34 -19.43
N LYS A 452 4.04 -11.66 -19.11
CA LYS A 452 4.56 -11.61 -17.73
C LYS A 452 3.62 -10.75 -16.90
N VAL A 453 2.62 -11.38 -16.29
CA VAL A 453 1.61 -10.64 -15.52
C VAL A 453 2.09 -10.41 -14.09
N ASN A 454 2.03 -9.14 -13.65
CA ASN A 454 2.31 -8.78 -12.27
C ASN A 454 1.06 -9.09 -11.45
N ALA A 455 0.99 -10.28 -10.85
CA ALA A 455 -0.10 -10.59 -9.94
C ALA A 455 -0.08 -9.65 -8.71
N CYS A 456 -1.16 -8.87 -8.65
CA CYS A 456 -1.71 -8.02 -7.61
C CYS A 456 -0.81 -7.36 -6.53
N GLN A 457 -0.88 -6.02 -6.49
CA GLN A 457 -0.47 -5.16 -5.36
C GLN A 457 -1.60 -4.99 -4.33
N SER A 458 -1.92 -6.02 -3.55
CA SER A 458 -2.36 -5.96 -2.14
C SER A 458 -2.66 -7.37 -1.64
N LYS A 459 -2.27 -7.71 -0.40
CA LYS A 459 -2.47 -9.00 0.30
C LYS A 459 -3.13 -10.11 -0.53
N VAL A 460 -2.37 -10.58 -1.52
CA VAL A 460 -2.18 -11.96 -1.97
C VAL A 460 -0.75 -11.97 -2.45
N CYS A 461 0.08 -12.77 -1.77
CA CYS A 461 1.46 -13.13 -2.07
C CYS A 461 2.11 -12.30 -3.18
N GLY A 462 2.96 -11.32 -2.83
CA GLY A 462 3.65 -10.39 -3.74
C GLY A 462 4.64 -11.04 -4.73
N ASP A 463 4.14 -12.06 -5.42
CA ASP A 463 4.79 -12.99 -6.31
C ASP A 463 4.25 -12.77 -7.71
N ARG A 464 5.13 -12.78 -8.70
CA ARG A 464 4.74 -12.71 -10.11
C ARG A 464 4.11 -14.05 -10.49
N VAL A 465 2.84 -14.03 -10.92
CA VAL A 465 2.17 -15.21 -11.48
C VAL A 465 2.14 -15.04 -13.00
N LEU A 466 2.83 -15.95 -13.70
CA LEU A 466 2.71 -16.02 -15.15
C LEU A 466 1.36 -16.60 -15.53
N GLY A 467 0.76 -16.05 -16.57
CA GLY A 467 -0.51 -16.52 -17.08
C GLY A 467 -0.69 -16.20 -18.55
N ASN A 468 -1.56 -16.97 -19.18
CA ASN A 468 -1.85 -16.88 -20.60
C ASN A 468 -3.02 -15.91 -20.82
N ASP A 469 -2.86 -14.97 -21.75
CA ASP A 469 -3.95 -14.07 -22.17
C ASP A 469 -5.05 -14.87 -22.85
N CYS A 470 -6.29 -14.68 -22.42
CA CYS A 470 -7.45 -15.38 -22.97
C CYS A 470 -7.94 -14.79 -24.32
N GLY A 471 -7.26 -13.79 -24.86
CA GLY A 471 -7.35 -13.36 -26.25
C GLY A 471 -8.19 -12.11 -26.49
N GLN A 472 -8.17 -11.64 -27.73
CA GLN A 472 -8.72 -10.34 -28.11
C GLN A 472 -10.24 -10.21 -27.88
N LYS A 473 -11.00 -11.29 -28.05
CA LYS A 473 -12.47 -11.25 -27.88
C LYS A 473 -12.88 -10.88 -26.45
N VAL A 474 -12.28 -11.51 -25.46
CA VAL A 474 -12.56 -11.22 -24.04
C VAL A 474 -11.95 -9.90 -23.60
N MET A 475 -10.80 -9.50 -24.17
CA MET A 475 -10.22 -8.18 -23.95
C MET A 475 -11.18 -7.06 -24.40
N THR A 476 -11.75 -7.16 -25.60
CA THR A 476 -12.70 -6.18 -26.12
C THR A 476 -13.94 -6.10 -25.22
N TRP A 477 -14.53 -7.25 -24.88
CA TRP A 477 -15.70 -7.30 -24.00
C TRP A 477 -15.44 -6.68 -22.61
N LEU A 478 -14.29 -7.01 -21.99
CA LEU A 478 -13.90 -6.42 -20.70
C LEU A 478 -13.62 -4.92 -20.79
N THR A 479 -13.06 -4.47 -21.91
CA THR A 479 -12.77 -3.04 -22.15
C THR A 479 -14.07 -2.25 -22.30
N ASP A 480 -15.05 -2.80 -23.02
CA ASP A 480 -16.37 -2.20 -23.18
C ASP A 480 -17.14 -2.17 -21.86
N PHE A 481 -17.01 -3.21 -21.03
CA PHE A 481 -17.66 -3.29 -19.72
C PHE A 481 -17.02 -2.36 -18.67
N LEU A 482 -15.68 -2.33 -18.57
CA LEU A 482 -14.96 -1.56 -17.53
C LEU A 482 -14.65 -0.11 -17.95
N GLY A 483 -14.76 0.21 -19.24
CA GLY A 483 -14.44 1.53 -19.80
C GLY A 483 -12.93 1.78 -20.00
N TYR A 484 -12.08 0.79 -19.74
CA TYR A 484 -10.64 0.87 -19.98
C TYR A 484 -10.05 -0.49 -20.32
N LYS A 485 -8.95 -0.46 -21.08
CA LYS A 485 -8.30 -1.67 -21.64
C LYS A 485 -7.95 -2.67 -20.54
N SER A 486 -8.57 -3.85 -20.61
CA SER A 486 -8.46 -4.91 -19.61
C SER A 486 -8.37 -6.29 -20.26
N HIS A 487 -7.61 -7.19 -19.64
CA HIS A 487 -7.32 -8.53 -20.15
C HIS A 487 -7.74 -9.59 -19.13
N LEU A 488 -8.26 -10.72 -19.62
CA LEU A 488 -8.50 -11.91 -18.79
C LEU A 488 -7.27 -12.82 -18.91
N ILE A 489 -6.69 -13.17 -17.78
CA ILE A 489 -5.47 -13.97 -17.69
C ILE A 489 -5.78 -15.28 -16.97
N LYS A 490 -5.43 -16.41 -17.58
CA LYS A 490 -5.47 -17.74 -16.94
C LYS A 490 -4.12 -18.04 -16.29
N LYS A 491 -4.09 -18.42 -15.01
CA LYS A 491 -2.87 -18.86 -14.31
C LYS A 491 -2.25 -20.08 -15.03
N ASN A 492 -0.94 -20.07 -15.24
CA ASN A 492 -0.21 -21.25 -15.73
C ASN A 492 0.04 -22.23 -14.58
N ASN A 493 -0.21 -23.52 -14.82
CA ASN A 493 -0.06 -24.60 -13.83
C ASN A 493 1.34 -25.23 -13.80
N ASP A 494 2.27 -24.79 -14.65
CA ASP A 494 3.64 -25.31 -14.65
C ASP A 494 4.34 -25.02 -13.29
N PRO A 495 4.80 -26.06 -12.57
CA PRO A 495 5.41 -25.93 -11.25
C PRO A 495 6.73 -25.13 -11.27
N ARG A 496 7.37 -24.95 -12.43
CA ARG A 496 8.54 -24.05 -12.60
C ARG A 496 8.17 -22.58 -12.39
N PHE A 497 6.89 -22.23 -12.51
CA PHE A 497 6.37 -20.87 -12.46
C PHE A 497 5.31 -20.65 -11.36
N SER A 498 4.85 -21.70 -10.67
CA SER A 498 3.93 -21.61 -9.54
C SER A 498 4.68 -21.42 -8.22
N LYS A 499 5.14 -20.19 -7.95
CA LYS A 499 5.74 -19.81 -6.64
C LYS A 499 4.72 -19.52 -5.54
N VAL A 500 3.46 -19.90 -5.68
CA VAL A 500 2.44 -19.65 -4.64
C VAL A 500 2.38 -20.83 -3.67
N ASN A 501 3.48 -21.07 -2.96
CA ASN A 501 3.51 -22.01 -1.84
C ASN A 501 3.44 -21.21 -0.54
N LYS A 502 2.36 -21.40 0.23
CA LYS A 502 2.24 -20.79 1.56
C LYS A 502 2.69 -21.82 2.60
N ALA A 503 3.65 -21.45 3.45
CA ALA A 503 4.04 -22.29 4.58
C ALA A 503 2.93 -22.23 5.65
N ILE A 504 2.35 -23.39 5.99
CA ILE A 504 1.50 -23.52 7.18
C ILE A 504 2.40 -24.01 8.30
N HIS A 505 2.54 -23.21 9.36
CA HIS A 505 3.24 -23.63 10.56
C HIS A 505 2.31 -24.48 11.42
N ASP A 506 2.70 -25.74 11.65
CA ASP A 506 2.07 -26.57 12.68
C ASP A 506 2.54 -26.16 14.08
N GLU A 507 1.75 -26.45 15.12
CA GLU A 507 2.15 -26.26 16.53
C GLU A 507 3.41 -27.06 16.93
N ASN A 508 3.83 -28.00 16.07
CA ASN A 508 5.04 -28.82 16.19
C ASN A 508 6.22 -28.37 15.30
N GLY A 509 6.15 -27.22 14.63
CA GLY A 509 7.30 -26.64 13.91
C GLY A 509 7.62 -27.22 12.53
N PHE A 510 6.78 -28.10 11.97
CA PHE A 510 6.91 -28.57 10.58
C PHE A 510 6.11 -27.69 9.62
N SER A 511 6.76 -27.22 8.54
CA SER A 511 6.13 -26.45 7.46
C SER A 511 5.72 -27.36 6.30
N ASN A 512 4.43 -27.60 6.13
CA ASN A 512 3.92 -28.19 4.88
C ASN A 512 3.69 -27.07 3.85
N LEU A 513 4.22 -27.25 2.64
CA LEU A 513 4.02 -26.35 1.50
C LEU A 513 2.67 -26.70 0.84
N GLN A 514 1.68 -25.81 0.91
CA GLN A 514 0.44 -25.95 0.14
C GLN A 514 0.51 -25.11 -1.14
N SER A 515 0.25 -25.76 -2.28
CA SER A 515 0.01 -25.08 -3.56
C SER A 515 -1.38 -24.45 -3.53
N ILE A 516 -1.46 -23.14 -3.74
CA ILE A 516 -2.72 -22.41 -3.84
C ILE A 516 -2.84 -21.72 -5.21
N THR A 517 -4.07 -21.53 -5.71
CA THR A 517 -4.33 -20.77 -6.95
C THR A 517 -4.22 -19.25 -6.69
N LEU A 518 -5.01 -18.40 -7.36
CA LEU A 518 -5.05 -16.96 -7.08
C LEU A 518 -5.89 -16.62 -5.82
N THR A 519 -6.09 -17.58 -4.91
CA THR A 519 -6.80 -17.40 -3.64
C THR A 519 -6.01 -16.50 -2.69
N ASN A 520 -6.72 -15.87 -1.74
CA ASN A 520 -6.09 -14.84 -0.91
C ASN A 520 -5.27 -15.42 0.25
N GLU A 521 -5.78 -16.45 0.93
CA GLU A 521 -5.16 -16.94 2.17
C GLU A 521 -5.09 -18.45 2.30
N ALA A 522 -6.07 -19.22 1.79
CA ALA A 522 -6.09 -20.68 1.81
C ALA A 522 -6.89 -21.26 0.63
N GLN A 523 -6.95 -22.59 0.54
CA GLN A 523 -7.62 -23.33 -0.54
C GLN A 523 -9.15 -23.20 -0.44
N TYR A 524 -9.68 -23.24 0.78
CA TYR A 524 -11.11 -23.11 1.01
C TYR A 524 -11.38 -22.05 2.08
N LEU A 525 -12.48 -21.34 1.89
CA LEU A 525 -13.10 -20.53 2.94
C LEU A 525 -14.42 -21.16 3.32
N LEU A 526 -14.58 -21.52 4.60
CA LEU A 526 -15.81 -22.10 5.13
C LEU A 526 -16.57 -21.08 5.99
N LEU A 527 -17.89 -21.10 5.83
CA LEU A 527 -18.85 -20.46 6.73
C LEU A 527 -19.84 -21.48 7.28
N THR A 528 -20.41 -21.17 8.44
CA THR A 528 -21.53 -21.92 9.00
C THR A 528 -22.83 -21.13 8.85
N ARG A 529 -23.93 -21.83 8.57
CA ARG A 529 -25.29 -21.23 8.52
C ARG A 529 -25.58 -20.46 9.80
N GLU A 530 -25.28 -21.05 10.94
CA GLU A 530 -25.63 -20.52 12.25
C GLU A 530 -24.87 -19.22 12.57
N SER A 531 -23.61 -19.08 12.13
CA SER A 531 -22.85 -17.83 12.21
C SER A 531 -23.42 -16.73 11.32
N VAL A 532 -23.84 -17.07 10.09
CA VAL A 532 -24.45 -16.12 9.15
C VAL A 532 -25.80 -15.63 9.67
N GLU A 533 -26.64 -16.54 10.17
CA GLU A 533 -27.94 -16.19 10.79
C GLU A 533 -27.75 -15.37 12.07
N HIS A 534 -26.69 -15.63 12.85
CA HIS A 534 -26.35 -14.79 14.00
C HIS A 534 -25.99 -13.37 13.55
N LEU A 535 -25.10 -13.22 12.59
CA LEU A 535 -24.71 -11.91 12.05
C LEU A 535 -25.93 -11.16 11.50
N GLN A 536 -26.79 -11.83 10.72
CA GLN A 536 -28.01 -11.23 10.19
C GLN A 536 -28.94 -10.73 11.31
N ARG A 537 -29.11 -11.48 12.40
CA ARG A 537 -29.90 -11.04 13.56
C ARG A 537 -29.32 -9.80 14.23
N GLN A 538 -27.99 -9.68 14.30
CA GLN A 538 -27.33 -8.50 14.87
C GLN A 538 -27.46 -7.28 13.96
N MET A 539 -27.47 -7.49 12.64
CA MET A 539 -27.74 -6.44 11.65
C MET A 539 -29.17 -5.89 11.80
N LYS A 540 -30.17 -6.76 11.99
CA LYS A 540 -31.56 -6.35 12.27
C LYS A 540 -31.65 -5.44 13.50
N LYS A 541 -31.00 -5.83 14.61
CA LYS A 541 -30.95 -5.00 15.83
C LYS A 541 -30.27 -3.64 15.60
N SER A 542 -29.19 -3.63 14.80
CA SER A 542 -28.44 -2.40 14.51
C SER A 542 -29.20 -1.47 13.55
N GLN A 543 -30.01 -2.02 12.64
CA GLN A 543 -30.85 -1.27 11.72
C GLN A 543 -31.90 -0.44 12.47
N GLU A 544 -32.55 -1.02 13.48
CA GLU A 544 -33.53 -0.32 14.33
C GLU A 544 -32.93 0.91 15.02
N GLN A 545 -31.60 0.91 15.24
CA GLN A 545 -30.89 1.97 15.93
C GLN A 545 -30.21 2.99 14.99
N PHE A 546 -29.80 2.59 13.78
CA PHE A 546 -28.94 3.40 12.89
C PHE A 546 -29.40 3.50 11.43
N ASN A 547 -30.63 3.10 11.10
CA ASN A 547 -31.22 3.13 9.75
C ASN A 547 -30.28 2.61 8.65
N SER A 548 -29.87 1.35 8.76
CA SER A 548 -28.90 0.73 7.86
C SER A 548 -29.46 -0.37 6.97
N ASP A 549 -28.71 -0.72 5.93
CA ASP A 549 -29.04 -1.79 5.00
C ASP A 549 -29.20 -3.13 5.73
N LEU A 550 -30.34 -3.77 5.51
CA LEU A 550 -30.61 -5.13 5.98
C LEU A 550 -30.38 -6.10 4.83
N LEU A 551 -29.33 -6.91 4.96
CA LEU A 551 -28.94 -7.86 3.94
C LEU A 551 -29.68 -9.18 4.10
N ALA A 552 -30.11 -9.77 2.97
CA ALA A 552 -30.69 -11.10 2.94
C ALA A 552 -29.62 -12.17 3.24
N PHE A 553 -30.03 -13.37 3.65
CA PHE A 553 -29.09 -14.44 4.03
C PHE A 553 -28.11 -14.77 2.91
N ASP A 554 -28.61 -15.04 1.70
CA ASP A 554 -27.77 -15.37 0.54
C ASP A 554 -26.87 -14.19 0.13
N GLU A 555 -27.31 -12.96 0.37
CA GLU A 555 -26.51 -11.78 0.10
C GLU A 555 -25.29 -11.71 1.03
N ILE A 556 -25.50 -11.96 2.33
CA ILE A 556 -24.42 -12.03 3.32
C ILE A 556 -23.42 -13.13 2.93
N VAL A 557 -23.90 -14.34 2.62
CA VAL A 557 -23.05 -15.47 2.19
C VAL A 557 -22.23 -15.07 0.96
N SER A 558 -22.88 -14.48 -0.05
CA SER A 558 -22.22 -14.09 -1.30
C SER A 558 -21.11 -13.07 -1.07
N ARG A 559 -21.33 -12.07 -0.20
CA ARG A 559 -20.38 -11.00 0.12
C ARG A 559 -19.13 -11.49 0.85
N PHE A 560 -19.24 -12.54 1.68
CA PHE A 560 -18.09 -13.15 2.34
C PHE A 560 -17.28 -14.11 1.47
N ARG A 561 -17.85 -14.50 0.32
CA ARG A 561 -17.21 -15.27 -0.75
C ARG A 561 -16.67 -16.64 -0.30
N CYS A 562 -17.40 -17.33 0.58
CA CYS A 562 -17.03 -18.68 1.04
C CYS A 562 -17.11 -19.70 -0.09
N ASN A 563 -16.29 -20.73 -0.05
CA ASN A 563 -16.39 -21.89 -0.93
C ASN A 563 -17.38 -22.92 -0.38
N LEU A 564 -17.43 -23.09 0.94
CA LEU A 564 -18.24 -24.11 1.61
C LEU A 564 -19.15 -23.44 2.64
N LEU A 565 -20.45 -23.71 2.58
CA LEU A 565 -21.41 -23.37 3.62
C LEU A 565 -21.89 -24.65 4.29
N VAL A 566 -21.67 -24.78 5.60
CA VAL A 566 -22.04 -25.98 6.38
C VAL A 566 -23.08 -25.61 7.45
N ALA A 567 -23.87 -26.59 7.91
CA ALA A 567 -24.82 -26.42 9.00
C ALA A 567 -24.72 -27.57 10.01
N GLY A 568 -25.31 -27.39 11.20
CA GLY A 568 -25.37 -28.40 12.26
C GLY A 568 -24.55 -28.09 13.51
N CYS A 569 -24.03 -26.87 13.64
CA CYS A 569 -23.22 -26.41 14.78
C CYS A 569 -23.86 -25.23 15.52
N LYS A 570 -23.22 -24.73 16.58
CA LYS A 570 -23.58 -23.45 17.19
C LYS A 570 -22.95 -22.29 16.41
N PRO A 571 -23.49 -21.05 16.51
CA PRO A 571 -22.82 -19.88 15.95
C PRO A 571 -21.39 -19.75 16.46
N PHE A 572 -20.46 -19.52 15.53
CA PHE A 572 -19.01 -19.37 15.73
C PHE A 572 -18.28 -20.60 16.28
N GLU A 573 -18.94 -21.77 16.29
CA GLU A 573 -18.30 -23.03 16.72
C GLU A 573 -17.13 -23.41 15.81
N GLU A 574 -17.19 -23.01 14.53
CA GLU A 574 -16.15 -23.25 13.54
C GLU A 574 -14.79 -22.66 13.93
N GLU A 575 -14.77 -21.61 14.74
CA GLU A 575 -13.54 -20.95 15.19
C GLU A 575 -12.72 -21.82 16.16
N SER A 576 -13.30 -22.91 16.64
CA SER A 576 -12.69 -23.85 17.59
C SER A 576 -12.30 -25.20 16.98
N TRP A 577 -12.65 -25.46 15.72
CA TRP A 577 -12.35 -26.73 15.07
C TRP A 577 -10.85 -26.85 14.78
N SER A 578 -10.30 -28.04 15.02
CA SER A 578 -8.91 -28.36 14.63
C SER A 578 -8.79 -28.80 13.16
N GLY A 579 -9.92 -29.17 12.56
CA GLY A 579 -10.05 -29.63 11.18
C GLY A 579 -11.41 -30.30 10.97
N LEU A 580 -11.72 -30.64 9.73
CA LEU A 580 -12.94 -31.36 9.36
C LEU A 580 -12.59 -32.63 8.58
N VAL A 581 -13.32 -33.70 8.86
CA VAL A 581 -13.22 -34.95 8.12
C VAL A 581 -14.50 -35.13 7.31
N LEU A 582 -14.37 -35.14 6.00
CA LEU A 582 -15.44 -35.54 5.09
C LEU A 582 -15.39 -37.06 4.93
N LYS A 583 -16.50 -37.73 5.25
CA LYS A 583 -16.64 -39.16 4.97
C LYS A 583 -17.62 -39.34 3.83
N ASN A 584 -17.11 -39.58 2.61
CA ASN A 584 -17.96 -39.98 1.49
C ASN A 584 -18.01 -41.53 1.42
N LYS A 585 -18.81 -42.10 0.51
CA LYS A 585 -18.97 -43.57 0.39
C LYS A 585 -17.71 -44.30 -0.07
N LEU A 586 -16.73 -43.58 -0.62
CA LEU A 586 -15.55 -44.12 -1.29
C LEU A 586 -14.25 -43.87 -0.48
N GLU A 587 -14.15 -42.73 0.23
CA GLU A 587 -12.91 -42.20 0.80
C GLU A 587 -13.17 -41.28 2.02
N MET A 588 -12.11 -41.03 2.82
CA MET A 588 -12.09 -40.00 3.87
C MET A 588 -11.16 -38.86 3.46
N VAL A 589 -11.71 -37.64 3.36
CA VAL A 589 -10.94 -36.43 3.03
C VAL A 589 -10.79 -35.57 4.28
N ASN A 590 -9.55 -35.24 4.65
CA ASN A 590 -9.23 -34.43 5.82
C ASN A 590 -8.93 -32.99 5.40
N PHE A 591 -9.68 -32.05 5.97
CA PHE A 591 -9.49 -30.61 5.85
C PHE A 591 -8.82 -30.09 7.12
N LYS A 592 -7.67 -29.42 6.99
CA LYS A 592 -6.91 -28.90 8.13
C LYS A 592 -7.32 -27.48 8.45
N PHE A 593 -7.52 -27.15 9.72
CA PHE A 593 -7.73 -25.75 10.10
C PHE A 593 -6.47 -24.92 9.81
N CYS A 594 -6.62 -23.87 9.00
CA CYS A 594 -5.52 -22.97 8.62
C CYS A 594 -5.57 -21.61 9.33
N GLY A 595 -6.71 -21.23 9.92
CA GLY A 595 -6.87 -19.97 10.65
C GLY A 595 -8.21 -19.28 10.45
N LEU A 596 -8.42 -18.18 11.18
CA LEU A 596 -9.61 -17.34 11.05
C LEU A 596 -9.53 -16.41 9.84
N SER A 597 -10.66 -16.20 9.15
CA SER A 597 -10.72 -15.32 7.99
C SER A 597 -10.90 -13.86 8.37
N SER A 598 -9.83 -13.06 8.18
CA SER A 598 -9.85 -11.61 8.36
C SER A 598 -10.66 -10.92 7.26
N ARG A 599 -11.57 -10.03 7.64
CA ARG A 599 -12.51 -9.37 6.73
C ARG A 599 -12.17 -7.89 6.56
N CYS A 600 -12.19 -7.45 5.30
CA CYS A 600 -11.92 -6.07 4.90
C CYS A 600 -13.14 -5.46 4.20
N SER A 601 -13.05 -4.20 3.79
CA SER A 601 -14.15 -3.47 3.11
C SER A 601 -14.67 -4.10 1.82
N MET A 602 -14.03 -5.15 1.30
CA MET A 602 -14.49 -5.91 0.15
C MET A 602 -15.86 -6.56 0.40
N VAL A 603 -16.12 -7.03 1.62
CA VAL A 603 -17.41 -7.67 1.97
C VAL A 603 -18.58 -6.67 1.96
N CYS A 604 -18.31 -5.38 1.80
CA CYS A 604 -19.33 -4.33 1.74
C CYS A 604 -19.81 -4.01 0.32
N VAL A 605 -19.26 -4.68 -0.70
CA VAL A 605 -19.69 -4.49 -2.10
C VAL A 605 -20.93 -5.31 -2.38
N ASP A 606 -21.97 -4.68 -2.91
CA ASP A 606 -23.17 -5.34 -3.39
C ASP A 606 -22.88 -6.05 -4.72
N HIS A 607 -23.14 -7.36 -4.79
CA HIS A 607 -22.87 -8.18 -5.97
C HIS A 607 -23.93 -8.08 -7.07
N LYS A 608 -25.00 -7.30 -6.87
CA LYS A 608 -26.03 -6.99 -7.86
C LYS A 608 -25.88 -5.58 -8.44
N THR A 609 -25.40 -4.62 -7.64
CA THR A 609 -25.28 -3.22 -8.07
C THR A 609 -23.85 -2.74 -8.24
N GLY A 610 -22.87 -3.40 -7.61
CA GLY A 610 -21.47 -2.93 -7.55
C GLY A 610 -21.26 -1.76 -6.59
N GLU A 611 -22.31 -1.31 -5.90
CA GLU A 611 -22.21 -0.23 -4.93
C GLU A 611 -21.58 -0.70 -3.62
N LYS A 612 -20.90 0.21 -2.92
CA LYS A 612 -20.19 -0.09 -1.68
C LYS A 612 -20.94 0.50 -0.49
N GLY A 613 -21.49 -0.37 0.35
CA GLY A 613 -22.13 0.00 1.61
C GLY A 613 -21.17 -0.03 2.81
N LEU A 614 -21.76 -0.07 4.01
CA LEU A 614 -21.03 -0.21 5.29
C LEU A 614 -21.21 -1.61 5.92
N GLU A 615 -22.31 -2.30 5.59
CA GLU A 615 -22.60 -3.64 6.07
C GLU A 615 -22.01 -4.72 5.13
N PRO A 616 -21.66 -5.91 5.65
CA PRO A 616 -21.81 -6.39 7.04
C PRO A 616 -20.65 -6.01 7.97
N LEU A 617 -19.63 -5.28 7.49
CA LEU A 617 -18.40 -5.03 8.26
C LEU A 617 -18.64 -4.17 9.50
N ARG A 618 -19.59 -3.23 9.44
CA ARG A 618 -19.97 -2.39 10.58
C ARG A 618 -20.55 -3.24 11.72
N THR A 619 -21.50 -4.13 11.42
CA THR A 619 -22.04 -5.05 12.44
C THR A 619 -20.98 -6.05 12.91
N LEU A 620 -20.13 -6.54 12.01
CA LEU A 620 -19.05 -7.46 12.40
C LEU A 620 -18.09 -6.82 13.43
N GLY A 621 -17.84 -5.51 13.32
CA GLY A 621 -17.00 -4.77 14.27
C GLY A 621 -17.60 -4.58 15.67
N THR A 622 -18.88 -4.90 15.88
CA THR A 622 -19.53 -4.84 17.20
C THR A 622 -19.58 -6.20 17.91
N LEU A 623 -19.29 -7.30 17.21
CA LEU A 623 -19.28 -8.63 17.79
C LEU A 623 -18.12 -8.80 18.78
N PRO A 624 -18.29 -9.60 19.83
CA PRO A 624 -17.20 -9.92 20.76
C PRO A 624 -16.07 -10.69 20.03
N PRO A 625 -14.82 -10.57 20.51
CA PRO A 625 -13.71 -11.29 19.92
C PRO A 625 -13.83 -12.81 20.14
N PRO A 626 -13.15 -13.64 19.32
CA PRO A 626 -13.11 -15.09 19.46
C PRO A 626 -12.66 -15.53 20.87
N HIS A 627 -13.20 -16.65 21.37
CA HIS A 627 -12.94 -17.16 22.72
C HIS A 627 -11.46 -17.45 23.05
N TYR A 628 -10.59 -17.60 22.05
CA TYR A 628 -9.16 -17.88 22.20
C TYR A 628 -8.24 -16.66 22.00
N ALA A 629 -8.80 -15.45 21.86
CA ALA A 629 -7.99 -14.24 21.68
C ALA A 629 -7.35 -13.79 23.00
N ASN A 630 -6.00 -13.83 23.06
CA ASN A 630 -5.23 -13.24 24.17
C ASN A 630 -5.64 -11.78 24.43
N LYS A 631 -5.65 -11.37 25.72
CA LYS A 631 -6.10 -10.05 26.23
C LYS A 631 -5.47 -8.81 25.58
N GLN A 632 -4.47 -8.96 24.69
CA GLN A 632 -3.83 -7.88 23.94
C GLN A 632 -4.42 -7.63 22.52
N GLN A 633 -5.30 -8.50 22.00
CA GLN A 633 -5.93 -8.32 20.68
C GLN A 633 -7.33 -7.69 20.80
N LYS A 634 -7.39 -6.39 21.12
CA LYS A 634 -8.64 -5.63 21.04
C LYS A 634 -8.96 -5.30 19.57
N ARG A 635 -10.02 -5.95 19.06
CA ARG A 635 -10.69 -5.80 17.74
C ARG A 635 -9.96 -6.35 16.51
N ARG A 636 -10.53 -7.41 15.92
CA ARG A 636 -10.35 -7.75 14.49
C ARG A 636 -11.65 -8.33 13.92
N ASN A 637 -12.03 -7.83 12.74
CA ASN A 637 -13.19 -8.24 11.95
C ASN A 637 -12.97 -9.63 11.34
N HIS A 638 -13.04 -10.72 12.11
CA HIS A 638 -12.97 -12.08 11.56
C HIS A 638 -14.36 -12.66 11.35
N PHE A 639 -14.54 -13.49 10.33
CA PHE A 639 -15.78 -14.21 10.10
C PHE A 639 -15.50 -15.45 9.25
N GLY A 640 -15.78 -16.67 9.70
CA GLY A 640 -15.43 -17.89 8.98
C GLY A 640 -13.97 -18.32 9.10
N ILE A 641 -13.68 -19.51 8.57
CA ILE A 641 -12.38 -20.19 8.76
C ILE A 641 -11.77 -20.59 7.42
N TYR A 642 -10.44 -20.64 7.40
CA TYR A 642 -9.66 -21.18 6.30
C TYR A 642 -9.39 -22.67 6.53
N LEU A 643 -9.59 -23.46 5.47
CA LEU A 643 -9.28 -24.88 5.42
C LEU A 643 -8.27 -25.19 4.32
#